data_AF-A0A8C5BM19-F1
#
_entry.id   AF-A0A8C5BM19-F1
#
_cell.length_a   1.000
_cell.length_b   1.000
_cell.length_c   1.000
_cell.angle_alpha   90.00
_cell.angle_beta   90.00
_cell.angle_gamma   90.00
#
_symmetry.space_group_name_H-M   'P 1'
#
loop_
_entity.id
_entity.type
_entity.pdbx_description
1 polymer ?
#
loop_
_entity_poly.entity_id
_entity_poly.type
_entity_poly.pdbx_seq_one_letter_code
_entity_poly.pdbx_strand_id
1 'polypeptide(L)'
;MEDPHPRYSKRLRTGTRRRYQDDGISDDEIEGKRTFDLDEKLHGDRFNSELIKRMEGKDFTFKYIQREGLRDPIIFEKADGLGIEMPDPDFSVSDVKLFVGSRRIVDVMDVNTQKGIEMSMAQWRRYYDTPPSEREKLYNVISLEFSHTKLENLVKRPASVDLIDWVDNMWPRHLKERQRDSTNAIIDMHYPKVQKYCLMSVQGCFTDFHIDFGGTSVWYHILRGEKVFWLIPPSPQNLETYENWVLSGKQGDIFLGDKCHDCQRIELKQGYTFMIPSGWIHAVYTPEDTLVFGGNFLHSFNIPMQLNIYSIEDRTRVPAKFRYPFYFEMCWYVLERYLYCMTSTSHLTPEFQKYSLGIGEVLNHQHNSEGEEKVITEIAEDEEDCKLEPGGGRRAELTPYELEGLWNLVGKLEELPANKKCVPEGIQDAAALLEGMRVMLRQHAADEAKLSYTGEPIVKWPKRPSWYRSPTPPPPVVYRPRAGPSQKPPTPRPLKPVSSLSVLRRRRVRCKRCNGCSRKECGSCQFCHDMRKFGGPGRMKKGCVMRQCLAVRTPEWLIHSGGTQVNKDLPSCWECPKCYRGKGSGSERLSKARSDPTTIVPKLEAAVARRSTVSNAYKAARALARALIRPPIRTSSTRGEQQLADRHTALPPLRGGPTHKPRVGHPDGSKRPCPGRPDRPSNGASSSSSCSSSSQATPRLPLAALQGGAEVDRDPGMGAPACEREVWVSVFSYLSRADLCVCMAVCKSWHKWCLDKRLWSRIDLSIKRTITPQALTGIIKRQPLILDLSWTNISKKQLGWLIGRLPGLKDLMLSGCSWSSISALSSSSCPLLRSLDLRFADGVKDSQIRDLVTPPGCDNRSQLRSMQWFRLSGLEISDSTLRLVIRHMPQLTRLDLSSCACLTDNSINLLTAVGSSTRNTLTDINLAGCNRLTDTCLKYLRRLSCISLLDLRGCRGVSRKACEAFISELSVNTLYCLSDEKLIQRIS
;
A
#
# COMPACT_ATOMS: atom_id res chain seq x y z
N MET A 1 69.33 16.57 33.55
CA MET A 1 69.84 15.35 34.20
C MET A 1 68.65 14.58 34.76
N GLU A 2 68.67 13.27 34.54
CA GLU A 2 68.13 12.21 35.42
C GLU A 2 66.65 12.22 35.87
N ASP A 3 65.89 11.34 35.20
CA ASP A 3 64.84 10.48 35.76
C ASP A 3 65.45 9.57 36.88
N PRO A 4 64.72 9.16 37.94
CA PRO A 4 64.09 7.83 37.87
C PRO A 4 62.77 7.65 38.67
N HIS A 5 61.69 7.25 37.98
CA HIS A 5 61.02 5.93 38.05
C HIS A 5 61.21 4.99 39.30
N PRO A 6 60.31 4.00 39.58
CA PRO A 6 58.84 3.90 39.37
C PRO A 6 58.06 3.07 40.47
N ARG A 7 56.79 2.70 40.18
CA ARG A 7 55.99 1.49 40.59
C ARG A 7 54.76 1.63 41.52
N TYR A 8 53.58 1.72 40.86
CA TYR A 8 52.43 0.80 40.99
C TYR A 8 51.95 0.26 42.37
N SER A 9 50.71 0.61 42.75
CA SER A 9 49.72 -0.37 43.27
C SER A 9 48.26 0.10 43.07
N LYS A 10 47.29 -0.81 43.16
CA LYS A 10 45.90 -0.65 42.69
C LYS A 10 44.88 -0.45 43.83
N ARG A 11 43.92 0.48 43.66
CA ARG A 11 42.43 0.29 43.65
C ARG A 11 41.61 1.44 44.26
N LEU A 12 40.71 1.95 43.41
CA LEU A 12 39.30 2.31 43.67
C LEU A 12 38.94 3.27 44.82
N ARG A 13 38.47 4.47 44.46
CA ARG A 13 37.28 5.09 45.05
C ARG A 13 36.45 5.82 43.99
N THR A 14 35.14 5.94 44.27
CA THR A 14 34.07 6.33 43.34
C THR A 14 33.71 7.82 43.42
N GLY A 15 33.39 8.44 42.27
CA GLY A 15 32.80 9.78 42.14
C GLY A 15 33.36 10.52 40.92
N THR A 16 32.61 11.31 40.15
CA THR A 16 31.16 11.59 40.15
C THR A 16 30.77 11.98 38.72
N ARG A 17 29.70 11.40 38.15
CA ARG A 17 29.35 11.61 36.74
C ARG A 17 28.75 13.01 36.54
N ARG A 18 29.49 13.93 35.90
CA ARG A 18 28.95 15.25 35.48
C ARG A 18 27.69 15.03 34.63
N ARG A 19 26.60 15.72 34.97
CA ARG A 19 25.39 15.76 34.15
C ARG A 19 25.65 16.71 32.98
N TYR A 20 25.53 16.20 31.76
CA TYR A 20 25.12 17.07 30.65
C TYR A 20 23.64 17.38 30.84
N GLN A 21 23.25 18.63 30.60
CA GLN A 21 21.85 18.97 30.43
C GLN A 21 21.39 18.38 29.09
N ASP A 22 20.26 17.68 29.15
CA ASP A 22 19.63 17.00 28.03
C ASP A 22 18.66 18.01 27.41
N ASP A 23 19.16 18.85 26.50
CA ASP A 23 18.34 19.76 25.70
C ASP A 23 17.54 18.91 24.71
N GLY A 24 16.41 18.39 25.21
CA GLY A 24 15.63 17.33 24.60
C GLY A 24 14.86 17.72 23.34
N ILE A 25 15.59 18.02 22.27
CA ILE A 25 15.09 18.04 20.90
C ILE A 25 14.89 16.57 20.48
N SER A 26 13.70 16.23 20.02
CA SER A 26 13.41 14.90 19.49
C SER A 26 14.14 14.69 18.15
N ASP A 27 14.69 13.49 17.89
CA ASP A 27 15.17 13.14 16.53
C ASP A 27 14.05 13.34 15.47
N ASP A 28 12.77 13.16 15.86
CA ASP A 28 11.60 13.42 15.01
C ASP A 28 11.37 14.92 14.68
N GLU A 29 11.99 15.86 15.41
CA GLU A 29 11.92 17.31 15.14
C GLU A 29 13.06 17.80 14.21
N ILE A 30 14.04 16.95 13.95
CA ILE A 30 15.15 17.21 13.02
C ILE A 30 14.78 16.71 11.61
N GLU A 31 14.00 15.62 11.50
CA GLU A 31 13.64 14.90 10.26
C GLU A 31 12.66 15.65 9.31
N GLY A 32 12.64 16.99 9.35
CA GLY A 32 11.80 17.87 8.52
C GLY A 32 12.19 19.35 8.55
N LYS A 33 13.33 19.74 9.14
CA LYS A 33 13.82 21.12 9.00
C LYS A 33 14.64 21.23 7.71
N ARG A 34 14.20 22.12 6.81
CA ARG A 34 15.01 22.57 5.68
C ARG A 34 16.31 23.17 6.23
N THR A 35 17.47 22.76 5.73
CA THR A 35 18.76 23.29 6.20
C THR A 35 19.26 24.47 5.35
N PHE A 36 18.66 24.70 4.18
CA PHE A 36 18.80 25.96 3.44
C PHE A 36 17.80 27.01 3.94
N ASP A 37 18.24 28.27 3.96
CA ASP A 37 17.40 29.43 4.25
C ASP A 37 16.56 29.78 3.01
N LEU A 38 15.23 29.80 3.13
CA LEU A 38 14.33 30.15 2.02
C LEU A 38 14.19 31.67 1.86
N ASP A 39 14.32 32.45 2.94
CA ASP A 39 14.23 33.90 2.89
C ASP A 39 15.45 34.48 2.16
N GLU A 40 16.62 33.84 2.28
CA GLU A 40 17.79 34.09 1.42
C GLU A 40 17.46 33.90 -0.07
N LYS A 41 16.79 32.80 -0.45
CA LYS A 41 16.47 32.50 -1.86
C LYS A 41 15.35 33.38 -2.42
N LEU A 42 14.49 33.90 -1.56
CA LEU A 42 13.43 34.86 -1.92
C LEU A 42 13.96 36.26 -2.22
N HIS A 43 15.03 36.70 -1.54
CA HIS A 43 15.54 38.07 -1.69
C HIS A 43 16.86 38.17 -2.44
N GLY A 44 17.67 37.11 -2.52
CA GLY A 44 18.98 37.14 -3.19
C GLY A 44 18.89 37.27 -4.72
N ASP A 45 19.82 38.00 -5.33
CA ASP A 45 19.82 38.33 -6.77
C ASP A 45 20.30 37.20 -7.69
N ARG A 46 20.63 36.02 -7.14
CA ARG A 46 21.22 34.89 -7.86
C ARG A 46 20.34 34.33 -8.99
N PHE A 47 19.03 34.45 -8.88
CA PHE A 47 18.06 33.76 -9.74
C PHE A 47 17.46 34.66 -10.81
N ASN A 48 18.33 35.37 -11.54
CA ASN A 48 17.97 36.44 -12.48
C ASN A 48 18.10 36.05 -13.97
N SER A 49 18.20 34.76 -14.29
CA SER A 49 18.19 34.28 -15.68
C SER A 49 16.93 34.73 -16.44
N GLU A 50 17.05 35.06 -17.74
CA GLU A 50 15.91 35.44 -18.59
C GLU A 50 15.40 34.23 -19.40
N LEU A 51 14.55 33.42 -18.78
CA LEU A 51 14.01 32.18 -19.34
C LEU A 51 12.53 32.27 -19.74
N ILE A 52 11.79 33.26 -19.23
CA ILE A 52 10.34 33.41 -19.41
C ILE A 52 10.02 34.41 -20.52
N LYS A 53 9.12 34.00 -21.41
CA LYS A 53 8.54 34.84 -22.46
C LYS A 53 7.31 35.60 -21.93
N ARG A 54 7.21 36.90 -22.21
CA ARG A 54 5.97 37.67 -21.98
C ARG A 54 5.20 37.79 -23.29
N MET A 55 3.88 37.68 -23.23
CA MET A 55 3.01 37.64 -24.42
C MET A 55 1.61 38.17 -24.11
N GLU A 56 0.91 38.70 -25.12
CA GLU A 56 -0.53 38.97 -25.04
C GLU A 56 -1.34 37.72 -25.41
N GLY A 57 -2.52 37.53 -24.80
CA GLY A 57 -3.31 36.31 -25.01
C GLY A 57 -3.74 36.07 -26.46
N LYS A 58 -3.92 37.14 -27.24
CA LYS A 58 -4.27 37.11 -28.67
C LYS A 58 -3.21 36.42 -29.54
N ASP A 59 -1.94 36.46 -29.14
CA ASP A 59 -0.81 35.94 -29.93
C ASP A 59 -0.59 34.45 -29.64
N PHE A 60 -1.11 33.94 -28.51
CA PHE A 60 -1.05 32.54 -28.10
C PHE A 60 -2.07 31.68 -28.86
N THR A 61 -1.77 31.46 -30.13
CA THR A 61 -2.60 30.73 -31.09
C THR A 61 -2.11 29.30 -31.32
N PHE A 62 -2.94 28.44 -31.92
CA PHE A 62 -2.49 27.12 -32.40
C PHE A 62 -1.29 27.21 -33.36
N LYS A 63 -1.28 28.23 -34.24
CA LYS A 63 -0.17 28.50 -35.16
C LYS A 63 1.14 28.84 -34.44
N TYR A 64 1.06 29.56 -33.31
CA TYR A 64 2.22 29.80 -32.44
C TYR A 64 2.76 28.47 -31.88
N ILE A 65 1.88 27.60 -31.40
CA ILE A 65 2.26 26.30 -30.83
C ILE A 65 2.90 25.38 -31.89
N GLN A 66 2.35 25.34 -33.12
CA GLN A 66 2.96 24.60 -34.24
C GLN A 66 4.38 25.10 -34.58
N ARG A 67 4.62 26.42 -34.49
CA ARG A 67 5.90 27.04 -34.86
C ARG A 67 6.97 26.92 -33.78
N GLU A 68 6.61 27.07 -32.51
CA GLU A 68 7.57 27.15 -31.38
C GLU A 68 7.58 25.85 -30.52
N GLY A 69 6.68 24.91 -30.78
CA GLY A 69 6.59 23.62 -30.08
C GLY A 69 6.13 23.68 -28.61
N LEU A 70 5.76 24.87 -28.11
CA LEU A 70 5.48 25.15 -26.70
C LEU A 70 6.64 24.68 -25.79
N ARG A 71 7.83 25.24 -26.00
CA ARG A 71 9.08 24.85 -25.29
C ARG A 71 9.48 25.79 -24.14
N ASP A 72 9.10 27.06 -24.22
CA ASP A 72 9.44 28.11 -23.24
C ASP A 72 8.26 28.44 -22.32
N PRO A 73 8.49 28.78 -21.04
CA PRO A 73 7.45 29.24 -20.13
C PRO A 73 6.95 30.64 -20.53
N ILE A 74 5.62 30.84 -20.48
CA ILE A 74 4.97 32.05 -21.00
C ILE A 74 4.11 32.70 -19.92
N ILE A 75 4.31 33.99 -19.66
CA ILE A 75 3.45 34.83 -18.80
C ILE A 75 2.56 35.72 -19.66
N PHE A 76 1.28 35.73 -19.28
CA PHE A 76 0.25 36.65 -19.72
C PHE A 76 -0.18 37.50 -18.52
N GLU A 77 0.14 38.79 -18.53
CA GLU A 77 -0.19 39.71 -17.43
C GLU A 77 -1.69 40.06 -17.39
N LYS A 78 -2.40 39.84 -18.50
CA LYS A 78 -3.84 40.01 -18.67
C LYS A 78 -4.47 38.73 -19.21
N ALA A 79 -5.72 38.48 -18.81
CA ALA A 79 -6.54 37.39 -19.31
C ALA A 79 -7.01 37.59 -20.77
N ASP A 80 -6.97 38.82 -21.26
CA ASP A 80 -7.55 39.24 -22.54
C ASP A 80 -6.97 38.44 -23.73
N GLY A 81 -7.85 37.92 -24.57
CA GLY A 81 -7.48 37.11 -25.74
C GLY A 81 -7.21 35.62 -25.47
N LEU A 82 -7.01 35.19 -24.21
CA LEU A 82 -6.78 33.77 -23.90
C LEU A 82 -8.05 32.90 -23.99
N GLY A 83 -9.23 33.49 -23.94
CA GLY A 83 -10.51 32.76 -23.89
C GLY A 83 -10.79 32.07 -22.54
N ILE A 84 -10.07 32.44 -21.47
CA ILE A 84 -10.36 31.94 -20.12
C ILE A 84 -11.63 32.54 -19.55
N GLU A 85 -12.35 31.76 -18.75
CA GLU A 85 -13.43 32.24 -17.89
C GLU A 85 -13.11 31.82 -16.46
N MET A 86 -13.30 32.75 -15.52
CA MET A 86 -13.01 32.57 -14.09
C MET A 86 -14.20 33.09 -13.28
N PRO A 87 -14.43 32.59 -12.04
CA PRO A 87 -15.41 33.18 -11.15
C PRO A 87 -15.01 34.60 -10.72
N ASP A 88 -15.95 35.35 -10.14
CA ASP A 88 -15.69 36.72 -9.64
C ASP A 88 -14.47 36.79 -8.70
N PRO A 89 -13.69 37.90 -8.69
CA PRO A 89 -12.49 38.03 -7.82
C PRO A 89 -12.76 37.86 -6.31
N ASP A 90 -13.99 38.12 -5.86
CA ASP A 90 -14.44 37.93 -4.48
C ASP A 90 -14.62 36.44 -4.09
N PHE A 91 -14.58 35.52 -5.07
CA PHE A 91 -14.81 34.10 -4.87
C PHE A 91 -13.80 33.48 -3.90
N SER A 92 -14.29 32.69 -2.93
CA SER A 92 -13.49 32.26 -1.79
C SER A 92 -13.43 30.74 -1.61
N VAL A 93 -12.52 30.28 -0.75
CA VAL A 93 -12.48 28.88 -0.26
C VAL A 93 -13.81 28.43 0.37
N SER A 94 -14.64 29.38 0.85
CA SER A 94 -15.99 29.10 1.32
C SER A 94 -16.92 28.64 0.21
N ASP A 95 -16.74 29.19 -0.98
CA ASP A 95 -17.51 28.95 -2.20
C ASP A 95 -16.98 27.71 -2.92
N VAL A 96 -15.66 27.51 -3.03
CA VAL A 96 -15.07 26.22 -3.47
C VAL A 96 -15.71 25.06 -2.71
N LYS A 97 -15.75 25.13 -1.37
CA LYS A 97 -16.40 24.15 -0.49
C LYS A 97 -17.91 23.97 -0.76
N LEU A 98 -18.61 25.00 -1.23
CA LEU A 98 -20.04 24.92 -1.61
C LEU A 98 -20.21 24.18 -2.95
N PHE A 99 -19.39 24.49 -3.96
CA PHE A 99 -19.47 23.91 -5.30
C PHE A 99 -18.94 22.47 -5.38
N VAL A 100 -17.84 22.14 -4.69
CA VAL A 100 -17.26 20.77 -4.67
C VAL A 100 -17.82 19.87 -3.56
N GLY A 101 -18.54 20.45 -2.59
CA GLY A 101 -19.20 19.73 -1.51
C GLY A 101 -18.37 19.62 -0.22
N SER A 102 -18.97 19.97 0.92
CA SER A 102 -18.27 20.13 2.19
C SER A 102 -17.68 18.86 2.81
N ARG A 103 -18.14 17.67 2.38
CA ARG A 103 -17.66 16.37 2.87
C ARG A 103 -16.63 15.72 1.93
N ARG A 104 -16.37 16.30 0.75
CA ARG A 104 -15.34 15.82 -0.18
C ARG A 104 -14.00 15.77 0.56
N ILE A 105 -13.34 14.62 0.50
CA ILE A 105 -11.99 14.45 1.02
C ILE A 105 -11.03 15.08 0.00
N VAL A 106 -10.03 15.79 0.52
CA VAL A 106 -8.95 16.40 -0.26
C VAL A 106 -7.61 15.94 0.29
N ASP A 107 -6.70 15.67 -0.63
CA ASP A 107 -5.29 15.49 -0.34
C ASP A 107 -4.70 16.86 0.03
N VAL A 108 -4.01 16.92 1.17
CA VAL A 108 -3.40 18.13 1.72
C VAL A 108 -1.95 17.81 2.08
N MET A 109 -1.01 18.66 1.68
CA MET A 109 0.40 18.49 1.98
C MET A 109 0.76 19.21 3.27
N ASP A 110 1.42 18.53 4.21
CA ASP A 110 2.10 19.16 5.35
C ASP A 110 3.46 19.70 4.88
N VAL A 111 3.53 21.01 4.68
CA VAL A 111 4.65 21.71 4.01
C VAL A 111 6.00 21.48 4.71
N ASN A 112 5.99 21.30 6.03
CA ASN A 112 7.22 21.09 6.78
C ASN A 112 7.77 19.66 6.62
N THR A 113 6.93 18.71 6.21
CA THR A 113 7.36 17.31 6.03
C THR A 113 7.24 16.81 4.60
N GLN A 114 6.68 17.63 3.70
CA GLN A 114 6.27 17.29 2.33
C GLN A 114 5.41 15.99 2.24
N LYS A 115 4.74 15.61 3.34
CA LYS A 115 3.92 14.38 3.43
C LYS A 115 2.44 14.70 3.23
N GLY A 116 1.76 13.87 2.44
CA GLY A 116 0.31 13.97 2.24
C GLY A 116 -0.50 13.48 3.44
N ILE A 117 -1.54 14.23 3.78
CA ILE A 117 -2.61 13.88 4.73
C ILE A 117 -3.98 14.11 4.05
N GLU A 118 -5.02 13.47 4.57
CA GLU A 118 -6.39 13.64 4.06
C GLU A 118 -7.26 14.40 5.06
N MET A 119 -8.07 15.35 4.57
CA MET A 119 -9.13 15.97 5.36
C MET A 119 -10.33 16.36 4.50
N SER A 120 -11.48 16.64 5.10
CA SER A 120 -12.65 17.14 4.34
C SER A 120 -12.51 18.62 4.00
N MET A 121 -13.13 19.06 2.89
CA MET A 121 -13.24 20.48 2.53
C MET A 121 -13.79 21.38 3.64
N ALA A 122 -14.65 20.84 4.52
CA ALA A 122 -15.14 21.56 5.70
C ALA A 122 -14.09 21.74 6.81
N GLN A 123 -13.08 20.88 6.89
CA GLN A 123 -11.91 21.05 7.76
C GLN A 123 -10.91 21.99 7.12
N TRP A 124 -10.59 21.78 5.83
CA TRP A 124 -9.68 22.64 5.07
C TRP A 124 -10.10 24.12 5.12
N ARG A 125 -11.35 24.43 4.78
CA ARG A 125 -11.87 25.82 4.83
C ARG A 125 -11.70 26.45 6.21
N ARG A 126 -11.94 25.71 7.29
CA ARG A 126 -11.76 26.23 8.66
C ARG A 126 -10.31 26.50 9.02
N TYR A 127 -9.39 25.69 8.51
CA TYR A 127 -7.95 25.90 8.68
C TYR A 127 -7.49 27.12 7.86
N TYR A 128 -7.96 27.25 6.62
CA TYR A 128 -7.64 28.37 5.76
C TYR A 128 -8.06 29.72 6.38
N ASP A 129 -9.29 29.80 6.94
CA ASP A 129 -9.74 31.03 7.63
C ASP A 129 -9.05 31.30 8.98
N THR A 130 -8.25 30.37 9.52
CA THR A 130 -7.50 30.60 10.77
C THR A 130 -6.43 31.67 10.52
N PRO A 131 -6.33 32.74 11.33
CA PRO A 131 -5.30 33.77 11.16
C PRO A 131 -3.88 33.19 11.16
N PRO A 132 -2.92 33.74 10.38
CA PRO A 132 -1.56 33.21 10.30
C PRO A 132 -0.88 32.94 11.65
N SER A 133 -1.07 33.82 12.64
CA SER A 133 -0.55 33.69 14.01
C SER A 133 -1.10 32.51 14.82
N GLU A 134 -2.24 31.94 14.41
CA GLU A 134 -2.89 30.80 15.08
C GLU A 134 -2.67 29.47 14.32
N ARG A 135 -1.95 29.48 13.18
CA ARG A 135 -1.69 28.28 12.37
C ARG A 135 -0.55 27.44 12.98
N GLU A 136 -0.90 26.45 13.81
CA GLU A 136 0.06 25.48 14.40
C GLU A 136 0.90 24.71 13.35
N LYS A 137 0.42 24.59 12.11
CA LYS A 137 1.05 23.87 11.00
C LYS A 137 0.80 24.61 9.68
N LEU A 138 1.71 24.44 8.72
CA LEU A 138 1.55 24.89 7.34
C LEU A 138 1.03 23.73 6.47
N TYR A 139 -0.15 23.92 5.89
CA TYR A 139 -0.82 22.96 5.03
C TYR A 139 -1.12 23.59 3.66
N ASN A 140 -0.96 22.82 2.59
CA ASN A 140 -1.18 23.28 1.21
C ASN A 140 -2.11 22.31 0.44
N VAL A 141 -3.04 22.82 -0.37
CA VAL A 141 -3.87 22.01 -1.28
C VAL A 141 -3.55 22.38 -2.72
N ILE A 142 -2.89 21.46 -3.43
CA ILE A 142 -2.47 21.64 -4.82
C ILE A 142 -3.12 20.65 -5.80
N SER A 143 -3.81 19.62 -5.29
CA SER A 143 -4.30 18.46 -6.05
C SER A 143 -5.84 18.36 -6.13
N LEU A 144 -6.57 19.42 -5.79
CA LEU A 144 -8.04 19.45 -5.88
C LEU A 144 -8.50 19.62 -7.34
N GLU A 145 -8.55 18.50 -8.06
CA GLU A 145 -9.24 18.43 -9.36
C GLU A 145 -10.75 18.65 -9.14
N PHE A 146 -11.47 19.32 -10.05
CA PHE A 146 -12.88 19.66 -9.84
C PHE A 146 -13.82 19.44 -11.04
N SER A 147 -13.37 18.76 -12.09
CA SER A 147 -14.27 18.30 -13.17
C SER A 147 -15.34 17.35 -12.62
N HIS A 148 -16.53 17.41 -13.21
CA HIS A 148 -17.78 16.81 -12.72
C HIS A 148 -18.23 17.31 -11.35
N THR A 149 -17.79 18.50 -10.92
CA THR A 149 -18.43 19.26 -9.85
C THR A 149 -19.13 20.50 -10.40
N LYS A 150 -19.96 21.16 -9.59
CA LYS A 150 -20.64 22.39 -9.99
C LYS A 150 -19.67 23.55 -10.27
N LEU A 151 -18.40 23.44 -9.87
CA LEU A 151 -17.37 24.45 -10.11
C LEU A 151 -16.84 24.40 -11.56
N GLU A 152 -16.96 23.26 -12.24
CA GLU A 152 -16.51 23.05 -13.61
C GLU A 152 -17.11 24.06 -14.61
N ASN A 153 -18.37 24.45 -14.38
CA ASN A 153 -19.13 25.37 -15.21
C ASN A 153 -18.77 26.85 -14.99
N LEU A 154 -17.91 27.17 -14.01
CA LEU A 154 -17.46 28.54 -13.71
C LEU A 154 -16.00 28.78 -14.14
N VAL A 155 -15.31 27.75 -14.65
CA VAL A 155 -13.89 27.83 -15.03
C VAL A 155 -13.68 27.24 -16.41
N LYS A 156 -13.24 28.08 -17.36
CA LYS A 156 -12.69 27.66 -18.65
C LYS A 156 -11.20 27.96 -18.70
N ARG A 157 -10.44 26.99 -19.20
CA ARG A 157 -9.00 27.09 -19.47
C ARG A 157 -8.75 27.85 -20.78
N PRO A 158 -7.50 28.23 -21.12
CA PRO A 158 -7.24 28.98 -22.33
C PRO A 158 -7.66 28.20 -23.58
N ALA A 159 -8.31 28.86 -24.54
CA ALA A 159 -8.90 28.22 -25.71
C ALA A 159 -7.86 27.44 -26.54
N SER A 160 -6.62 27.93 -26.61
CA SER A 160 -5.54 27.23 -27.32
C SER A 160 -5.04 25.98 -26.60
N VAL A 161 -5.37 25.77 -25.31
CA VAL A 161 -5.13 24.50 -24.59
C VAL A 161 -6.17 23.45 -24.99
N ASP A 162 -7.45 23.83 -25.17
CA ASP A 162 -8.49 22.92 -25.66
C ASP A 162 -8.16 22.33 -27.05
N LEU A 163 -7.43 23.08 -27.90
CA LEU A 163 -7.02 22.65 -29.23
C LEU A 163 -5.85 21.64 -29.25
N ILE A 164 -5.07 21.53 -28.17
CA ILE A 164 -3.86 20.68 -28.12
C ILE A 164 -3.92 19.54 -27.10
N ASP A 165 -4.83 19.63 -26.13
CA ASP A 165 -4.91 18.66 -25.04
C ASP A 165 -5.34 17.27 -25.53
N TRP A 166 -4.52 16.28 -25.21
CA TRP A 166 -4.77 14.88 -25.52
C TRP A 166 -6.06 14.32 -24.91
N VAL A 167 -6.49 14.80 -23.74
CA VAL A 167 -7.72 14.27 -23.11
C VAL A 167 -8.98 14.61 -23.92
N ASP A 168 -9.03 15.76 -24.57
CA ASP A 168 -10.18 16.17 -25.39
C ASP A 168 -10.07 15.71 -26.84
N ASN A 169 -8.85 15.72 -27.40
CA ASN A 169 -8.62 15.47 -28.82
C ASN A 169 -8.27 14.00 -29.15
N MET A 170 -7.82 13.21 -28.16
CA MET A 170 -7.33 11.84 -28.37
C MET A 170 -8.16 10.78 -27.64
N TRP A 171 -8.61 11.04 -26.41
CA TRP A 171 -9.39 10.05 -25.66
C TRP A 171 -10.80 9.84 -26.25
N PRO A 172 -11.32 8.60 -26.31
CA PRO A 172 -12.67 8.33 -26.80
C PRO A 172 -13.75 9.14 -26.07
N ARG A 173 -14.36 10.11 -26.76
CA ARG A 173 -15.32 11.09 -26.21
C ARG A 173 -16.42 10.44 -25.36
N HIS A 174 -16.95 9.30 -25.81
CA HIS A 174 -18.03 8.61 -25.11
C HIS A 174 -17.64 8.06 -23.73
N LEU A 175 -16.35 7.77 -23.48
CA LEU A 175 -15.86 7.35 -22.15
C LEU A 175 -15.80 8.56 -21.19
N LYS A 176 -15.34 9.71 -21.68
CA LYS A 176 -15.36 10.97 -20.93
C LYS A 176 -16.79 11.35 -20.53
N GLU A 177 -17.73 11.26 -21.46
CA GLU A 177 -19.15 11.55 -21.25
C GLU A 177 -19.90 10.52 -20.38
N ARG A 178 -19.38 9.29 -20.25
CA ARG A 178 -19.88 8.28 -19.30
C ARG A 178 -19.45 8.57 -17.85
N GLN A 179 -18.40 9.37 -17.62
CA GLN A 179 -17.97 9.74 -16.27
C GLN A 179 -19.06 10.53 -15.52
N ARG A 180 -19.34 10.11 -14.28
CA ARG A 180 -20.26 10.81 -13.35
C ARG A 180 -19.57 11.22 -12.06
N ASP A 181 -18.63 10.40 -11.59
CA ASP A 181 -18.04 10.61 -10.28
C ASP A 181 -16.99 11.74 -10.28
N SER A 182 -17.17 12.62 -9.30
CA SER A 182 -16.24 13.72 -8.98
C SER A 182 -15.03 13.26 -8.15
N THR A 183 -14.88 11.97 -7.89
CA THR A 183 -13.67 11.38 -7.28
C THR A 183 -12.55 11.22 -8.31
N ASN A 184 -11.31 11.10 -7.82
CA ASN A 184 -10.13 10.79 -8.62
C ASN A 184 -9.55 9.41 -8.24
N ALA A 185 -10.42 8.49 -7.82
CA ALA A 185 -10.02 7.12 -7.59
C ALA A 185 -9.89 6.46 -8.95
N ILE A 186 -8.68 6.02 -9.32
CA ILE A 186 -8.38 5.48 -10.66
C ILE A 186 -9.29 4.31 -11.08
N ILE A 187 -9.87 3.59 -10.12
CA ILE A 187 -10.85 2.51 -10.34
C ILE A 187 -12.23 3.02 -10.82
N ASP A 188 -12.60 4.26 -10.48
CA ASP A 188 -13.87 4.91 -10.83
C ASP A 188 -13.72 5.85 -12.05
N MET A 189 -12.54 5.88 -12.69
CA MET A 189 -12.18 6.84 -13.74
C MET A 189 -12.24 6.19 -15.12
N HIS A 190 -13.12 6.69 -15.98
CA HIS A 190 -13.21 6.30 -17.40
C HIS A 190 -12.31 7.14 -18.33
N TYR A 191 -11.61 8.14 -17.80
CA TYR A 191 -10.62 8.96 -18.52
C TYR A 191 -9.63 9.63 -17.54
N PRO A 192 -8.50 10.19 -18.03
CA PRO A 192 -7.55 10.94 -17.20
C PRO A 192 -8.12 12.28 -16.71
N LYS A 193 -8.68 12.29 -15.50
CA LYS A 193 -9.16 13.51 -14.81
C LYS A 193 -8.00 14.32 -14.24
N VAL A 194 -7.41 15.17 -15.07
CA VAL A 194 -6.26 16.04 -14.72
C VAL A 194 -6.38 17.48 -15.28
N GLN A 195 -7.52 17.82 -15.90
CA GLN A 195 -7.66 19.02 -16.72
C GLN A 195 -7.95 20.32 -15.93
N LYS A 196 -8.55 20.23 -14.73
CA LYS A 196 -9.01 21.40 -13.95
C LYS A 196 -8.73 21.25 -12.46
N TYR A 197 -7.71 21.95 -11.95
CA TYR A 197 -7.29 21.99 -10.56
C TYR A 197 -7.59 23.34 -9.89
N CYS A 198 -7.99 23.30 -8.62
CA CYS A 198 -8.22 24.46 -7.75
C CYS A 198 -7.20 24.43 -6.61
N LEU A 199 -6.13 25.22 -6.72
CA LEU A 199 -5.08 25.26 -5.72
C LEU A 199 -5.43 26.31 -4.65
N MET A 200 -5.28 25.92 -3.39
CA MET A 200 -5.53 26.76 -2.22
C MET A 200 -4.30 26.63 -1.32
N SER A 201 -3.56 27.72 -1.16
CA SER A 201 -2.34 27.73 -0.36
C SER A 201 -2.39 28.87 0.64
N VAL A 202 -1.78 28.66 1.81
CA VAL A 202 -1.63 29.71 2.82
C VAL A 202 -0.25 30.35 2.75
N GLN A 203 -0.14 31.58 3.26
CA GLN A 203 1.13 32.27 3.48
C GLN A 203 2.20 31.34 4.09
N GLY A 204 3.41 31.40 3.54
CA GLY A 204 4.57 30.60 3.96
C GLY A 204 4.63 29.18 3.37
N CYS A 205 3.63 28.76 2.58
CA CYS A 205 3.66 27.47 1.90
C CYS A 205 4.76 27.41 0.83
N PHE A 206 5.61 26.38 0.91
CA PHE A 206 6.64 26.05 -0.07
C PHE A 206 6.43 24.62 -0.59
N THR A 207 6.36 24.47 -1.90
CA THR A 207 6.41 23.21 -2.62
C THR A 207 7.77 23.13 -3.31
N ASP A 208 8.55 22.11 -2.95
CA ASP A 208 9.94 21.96 -3.38
C ASP A 208 10.06 21.62 -4.88
N PHE A 209 11.29 21.59 -5.40
CA PHE A 209 11.54 21.36 -6.83
C PHE A 209 10.97 20.02 -7.32
N HIS A 210 10.13 20.10 -8.35
CA HIS A 210 9.51 18.95 -9.00
C HIS A 210 9.32 19.20 -10.50
N ILE A 211 8.98 18.13 -11.23
CA ILE A 211 8.47 18.18 -12.60
C ILE A 211 7.04 17.65 -12.55
N ASP A 212 6.10 18.27 -13.28
CA ASP A 212 4.72 17.82 -13.32
C ASP A 212 4.57 16.41 -13.92
N PHE A 213 3.60 15.68 -13.39
CA PHE A 213 3.49 14.23 -13.57
C PHE A 213 3.25 13.83 -15.04
N GLY A 214 3.87 12.74 -15.47
CA GLY A 214 3.90 12.30 -16.86
C GLY A 214 4.59 13.28 -17.82
N GLY A 215 5.29 14.29 -17.31
CA GLY A 215 5.84 15.39 -18.12
C GLY A 215 4.76 16.27 -18.72
N THR A 216 3.64 16.46 -18.03
CA THR A 216 2.56 17.36 -18.48
C THR A 216 3.03 18.80 -18.61
N SER A 217 2.38 19.54 -19.51
CA SER A 217 2.40 21.01 -19.52
C SER A 217 1.25 21.51 -18.64
N VAL A 218 1.43 22.64 -17.96
CA VAL A 218 0.44 23.20 -17.02
C VAL A 218 0.11 24.65 -17.34
N TRP A 219 -1.18 24.99 -17.27
CA TRP A 219 -1.65 26.37 -17.23
C TRP A 219 -2.05 26.74 -15.79
N TYR A 220 -1.79 27.97 -15.39
CA TYR A 220 -1.87 28.42 -14.00
C TYR A 220 -2.38 29.87 -13.95
N HIS A 221 -3.54 30.13 -13.36
CA HIS A 221 -4.18 31.45 -13.28
C HIS A 221 -4.45 31.86 -11.84
N ILE A 222 -3.88 32.98 -11.42
CA ILE A 222 -4.01 33.48 -10.04
C ILE A 222 -5.27 34.33 -9.90
N LEU A 223 -6.34 33.74 -9.37
CA LEU A 223 -7.57 34.48 -9.09
C LEU A 223 -7.36 35.51 -7.96
N ARG A 224 -6.60 35.13 -6.93
CA ARG A 224 -6.29 36.00 -5.79
C ARG A 224 -4.99 35.60 -5.11
N GLY A 225 -4.25 36.61 -4.66
CA GLY A 225 -2.98 36.49 -3.96
C GLY A 225 -1.78 36.57 -4.91
N GLU A 226 -0.60 36.16 -4.44
CA GLU A 226 0.63 36.11 -5.23
C GLU A 226 1.37 34.76 -5.07
N LYS A 227 2.18 34.39 -6.07
CA LYS A 227 3.07 33.22 -6.05
C LYS A 227 4.48 33.60 -6.49
N VAL A 228 5.48 32.92 -5.94
CA VAL A 228 6.87 32.98 -6.43
C VAL A 228 7.25 31.61 -6.98
N PHE A 229 7.73 31.57 -8.21
CA PHE A 229 8.27 30.35 -8.84
C PHE A 229 9.78 30.46 -9.00
N TRP A 230 10.49 29.35 -8.86
CA TRP A 230 11.84 29.17 -9.42
C TRP A 230 11.76 28.16 -10.56
N LEU A 231 12.34 28.50 -11.70
CA LEU A 231 12.27 27.71 -12.94
C LEU A 231 13.66 27.32 -13.40
N ILE A 232 13.85 26.04 -13.69
CA ILE A 232 15.08 25.45 -14.22
C ILE A 232 14.74 24.78 -15.56
N PRO A 233 15.46 25.10 -16.66
CA PRO A 233 15.14 24.58 -17.99
C PRO A 233 15.45 23.07 -18.08
N PRO A 234 14.66 22.28 -18.83
CA PRO A 234 14.80 20.82 -18.93
C PRO A 234 15.95 20.38 -19.86
N SER A 235 17.15 20.94 -19.67
CA SER A 235 18.35 20.46 -20.35
C SER A 235 18.69 19.03 -19.87
N PRO A 236 19.35 18.20 -20.70
CA PRO A 236 19.78 16.86 -20.27
C PRO A 236 20.58 16.87 -18.96
N GLN A 237 21.45 17.88 -18.77
CA GLN A 237 22.27 18.07 -17.57
C GLN A 237 21.42 18.41 -16.34
N ASN A 238 20.41 19.28 -16.49
CA ASN A 238 19.51 19.64 -15.39
C ASN A 238 18.59 18.47 -15.01
N LEU A 239 18.10 17.70 -15.99
CA LEU A 239 17.28 16.51 -15.75
C LEU A 239 18.08 15.40 -15.04
N GLU A 240 19.34 15.16 -15.43
CA GLU A 240 20.25 14.26 -14.72
C GLU A 240 20.54 14.76 -13.29
N THR A 241 20.75 16.06 -13.11
CA THR A 241 20.97 16.68 -11.79
C THR A 241 19.74 16.53 -10.90
N TYR A 242 18.54 16.72 -11.45
CA TYR A 242 17.27 16.49 -10.77
C TYR A 242 17.06 15.02 -10.39
N GLU A 243 17.26 14.08 -11.32
CA GLU A 243 17.11 12.65 -11.04
C GLU A 243 18.08 12.20 -9.92
N ASN A 244 19.33 12.63 -9.98
CA ASN A 244 20.32 12.37 -8.93
C ASN A 244 19.96 13.03 -7.59
N TRP A 245 19.39 14.25 -7.59
CA TRP A 245 18.93 14.93 -6.39
C TRP A 245 17.75 14.20 -5.74
N VAL A 246 16.74 13.77 -6.50
CA VAL A 246 15.61 12.95 -6.01
C VAL A 246 16.12 11.63 -5.41
N LEU A 247 17.00 10.92 -6.12
CA LEU A 247 17.55 9.64 -5.66
C LEU A 247 18.46 9.77 -4.42
N SER A 248 19.06 10.95 -4.18
CA SER A 248 19.96 11.18 -3.04
C SER A 248 19.25 11.19 -1.68
N GLY A 249 17.94 11.46 -1.65
CA GLY A 249 17.17 11.67 -0.42
C GLY A 249 17.52 12.95 0.35
N LYS A 250 18.41 13.82 -0.16
CA LYS A 250 18.85 15.07 0.47
C LYS A 250 18.06 16.31 0.02
N GLN A 251 16.77 16.11 -0.32
CA GLN A 251 15.93 17.17 -0.90
C GLN A 251 15.77 18.37 0.06
N GLY A 252 15.52 18.09 1.35
CA GLY A 252 15.45 19.13 2.39
C GLY A 252 16.78 19.82 2.72
N ASP A 253 17.91 19.32 2.22
CA ASP A 253 19.24 19.90 2.49
C ASP A 253 19.78 20.76 1.34
N ILE A 254 19.31 20.55 0.12
CA ILE A 254 19.91 21.09 -1.09
C ILE A 254 18.83 21.79 -1.90
N PHE A 255 18.84 23.12 -1.89
CA PHE A 255 18.04 23.92 -2.82
C PHE A 255 18.54 23.67 -4.25
N LEU A 256 17.75 23.01 -5.09
CA LEU A 256 18.20 22.54 -6.41
C LEU A 256 18.62 23.70 -7.33
N GLY A 257 17.96 24.86 -7.22
CA GLY A 257 18.33 26.07 -7.95
C GLY A 257 19.76 26.56 -7.67
N ASP A 258 20.39 26.19 -6.54
CA ASP A 258 21.79 26.52 -6.27
C ASP A 258 22.79 25.59 -7.01
N LYS A 259 22.32 24.49 -7.61
CA LYS A 259 23.14 23.52 -8.37
C LYS A 259 23.05 23.68 -9.88
N CYS A 260 21.96 24.25 -10.39
CA CYS A 260 21.81 24.51 -11.82
C CYS A 260 22.50 25.84 -12.19
N HIS A 261 23.00 25.92 -13.44
CA HIS A 261 23.60 27.15 -13.95
C HIS A 261 22.55 28.23 -14.21
N ASP A 262 21.46 27.85 -14.88
CA ASP A 262 20.33 28.72 -15.19
C ASP A 262 19.15 28.42 -14.26
N CYS A 263 18.66 29.45 -13.59
CA CYS A 263 17.50 29.38 -12.71
C CYS A 263 16.86 30.77 -12.60
N GLN A 264 15.60 30.91 -13.04
CA GLN A 264 14.87 32.17 -12.95
C GLN A 264 13.88 32.14 -11.77
N ARG A 265 13.96 33.12 -10.87
CA ARG A 265 12.88 33.44 -9.93
C ARG A 265 11.89 34.40 -10.60
N ILE A 266 10.60 34.14 -10.44
CA ILE A 266 9.54 35.02 -10.97
C ILE A 266 8.38 35.15 -9.98
N GLU A 267 7.83 36.36 -9.91
CA GLU A 267 6.64 36.69 -9.14
C GLU A 267 5.42 36.73 -10.08
N LEU A 268 4.39 35.96 -9.73
CA LEU A 268 3.11 35.95 -10.40
C LEU A 268 2.07 36.64 -9.51
N LYS A 269 1.39 37.63 -10.07
CA LYS A 269 0.43 38.49 -9.38
C LYS A 269 -1.00 38.10 -9.71
N GLN A 270 -1.96 38.66 -8.97
CA GLN A 270 -3.38 38.49 -9.24
C GLN A 270 -3.72 38.84 -10.71
N GLY A 271 -4.50 37.99 -11.37
CA GLY A 271 -4.90 38.10 -12.77
C GLY A 271 -3.90 37.51 -13.78
N TYR A 272 -2.66 37.22 -13.37
CA TYR A 272 -1.66 36.65 -14.27
C TYR A 272 -2.03 35.22 -14.63
N THR A 273 -1.83 34.87 -15.90
CA THR A 273 -1.86 33.49 -16.38
C THR A 273 -0.45 33.08 -16.77
N PHE A 274 -0.02 31.91 -16.33
CA PHE A 274 1.31 31.36 -16.55
C PHE A 274 1.19 29.98 -17.19
N MET A 275 2.03 29.73 -18.20
CA MET A 275 2.11 28.48 -18.93
C MET A 275 3.50 27.89 -18.70
N ILE A 276 3.57 26.69 -18.11
CA ILE A 276 4.82 25.95 -17.93
C ILE A 276 4.78 24.74 -18.86
N PRO A 277 5.73 24.61 -19.80
CA PRO A 277 5.74 23.47 -20.71
C PRO A 277 6.42 22.23 -20.12
N SER A 278 6.18 21.10 -20.79
CA SER A 278 6.69 19.77 -20.46
C SER A 278 8.16 19.77 -20.00
N GLY A 279 8.41 19.15 -18.85
CA GLY A 279 9.74 18.86 -18.33
C GLY A 279 10.37 19.92 -17.42
N TRP A 280 9.86 21.15 -17.41
CA TRP A 280 10.45 22.24 -16.62
C TRP A 280 10.42 21.94 -15.10
N ILE A 281 11.61 21.93 -14.50
CA ILE A 281 11.79 21.67 -13.07
C ILE A 281 11.49 22.97 -12.33
N HIS A 282 10.57 22.95 -11.38
CA HIS A 282 10.15 24.16 -10.68
C HIS A 282 9.80 23.95 -9.21
N ALA A 283 10.01 25.00 -8.41
CA ALA A 283 9.60 25.11 -7.02
C ALA A 283 8.68 26.32 -6.84
N VAL A 284 7.77 26.29 -5.86
CA VAL A 284 6.74 27.31 -5.67
C VAL A 284 6.65 27.75 -4.21
N TYR A 285 6.77 29.05 -3.97
CA TYR A 285 6.50 29.70 -2.69
C TYR A 285 5.22 30.55 -2.74
N THR A 286 4.62 30.73 -1.56
CA THR A 286 3.36 31.43 -1.35
C THR A 286 3.55 32.58 -0.36
N PRO A 287 3.79 33.83 -0.84
CA PRO A 287 3.90 35.01 0.02
C PRO A 287 2.64 35.31 0.82
N GLU A 288 1.45 35.05 0.25
CA GLU A 288 0.17 35.30 0.90
C GLU A 288 -0.93 34.28 0.52
N ASP A 289 -2.03 34.29 1.28
CA ASP A 289 -3.14 33.34 1.14
C ASP A 289 -3.80 33.40 -0.26
N THR A 290 -3.54 32.37 -1.05
CA THR A 290 -3.80 32.33 -2.50
C THR A 290 -4.92 31.38 -2.90
N LEU A 291 -5.65 31.78 -3.94
CA LEU A 291 -6.59 30.94 -4.67
C LEU A 291 -6.25 30.99 -6.17
N VAL A 292 -6.02 29.81 -6.75
CA VAL A 292 -5.54 29.65 -8.13
C VAL A 292 -6.36 28.58 -8.84
N PHE A 293 -6.66 28.81 -10.12
CA PHE A 293 -7.16 27.78 -11.02
C PHE A 293 -6.08 27.39 -12.03
N GLY A 294 -5.93 26.11 -12.32
CA GLY A 294 -4.96 25.62 -13.29
C GLY A 294 -5.36 24.26 -13.86
N GLY A 295 -4.47 23.63 -14.63
CA GLY A 295 -4.76 22.34 -15.24
C GLY A 295 -3.57 21.77 -16.00
N ASN A 296 -3.41 20.45 -15.90
CA ASN A 296 -2.36 19.70 -16.58
C ASN A 296 -2.90 19.13 -17.90
N PHE A 297 -2.07 19.11 -18.94
CA PHE A 297 -2.40 18.56 -20.25
C PHE A 297 -1.16 17.96 -20.94
N LEU A 298 -1.38 16.99 -21.82
CA LEU A 298 -0.37 16.45 -22.74
C LEU A 298 -0.68 16.96 -24.15
N HIS A 299 0.34 17.14 -24.99
CA HIS A 299 0.20 17.63 -26.36
C HIS A 299 1.21 16.97 -27.31
N SER A 300 0.94 17.04 -28.62
CA SER A 300 1.75 16.34 -29.63
C SER A 300 3.06 17.04 -30.03
N PHE A 301 3.29 18.26 -29.55
CA PHE A 301 4.44 19.09 -29.95
C PHE A 301 5.70 18.93 -29.07
N ASN A 302 5.63 18.15 -27.98
CA ASN A 302 6.80 17.86 -27.14
C ASN A 302 6.78 16.43 -26.56
N ILE A 303 6.29 15.47 -27.35
CA ILE A 303 6.20 14.06 -26.96
C ILE A 303 7.54 13.47 -26.45
N PRO A 304 8.72 13.76 -27.05
CA PRO A 304 9.98 13.19 -26.57
C PRO A 304 10.27 13.59 -25.11
N MET A 305 9.97 14.83 -24.72
CA MET A 305 10.13 15.27 -23.33
C MET A 305 9.12 14.57 -22.41
N GLN A 306 7.83 14.50 -22.78
CA GLN A 306 6.80 13.79 -22.02
C GLN A 306 7.23 12.33 -21.72
N LEU A 307 7.69 11.60 -22.73
CA LEU A 307 8.20 10.22 -22.61
C LEU A 307 9.48 10.12 -21.76
N ASN A 308 10.37 11.11 -21.83
CA ASN A 308 11.58 11.16 -21.00
C ASN A 308 11.22 11.36 -19.52
N ILE A 309 10.33 12.30 -19.19
CA ILE A 309 9.88 12.53 -17.80
C ILE A 309 9.20 11.29 -17.25
N TYR A 310 8.29 10.65 -18.01
CA TYR A 310 7.69 9.38 -17.58
C TYR A 310 8.74 8.27 -17.31
N SER A 311 9.85 8.29 -18.05
CA SER A 311 10.98 7.39 -17.82
C SER A 311 11.78 7.75 -16.55
N ILE A 312 11.93 9.05 -16.24
CA ILE A 312 12.49 9.54 -14.96
C ILE A 312 11.59 9.10 -13.79
N GLU A 313 10.26 9.19 -13.91
CA GLU A 313 9.32 8.71 -12.88
C GLU A 313 9.45 7.20 -12.61
N ASP A 314 9.77 6.41 -13.64
CA ASP A 314 10.07 4.97 -13.52
C ASP A 314 11.38 4.70 -12.77
N ARG A 315 12.45 5.45 -13.07
CA ARG A 315 13.75 5.30 -12.41
C ARG A 315 13.74 5.80 -10.96
N THR A 316 13.10 6.94 -10.70
CA THR A 316 12.90 7.54 -9.36
C THR A 316 11.81 6.85 -8.53
N ARG A 317 11.03 5.93 -9.14
CA ARG A 317 9.99 5.11 -8.50
C ARG A 317 8.82 5.91 -7.89
N VAL A 318 8.37 6.95 -8.60
CA VAL A 318 7.19 7.74 -8.22
C VAL A 318 5.98 6.81 -8.00
N PRO A 319 5.29 6.86 -6.83
CA PRO A 319 4.15 5.99 -6.55
C PRO A 319 3.00 6.19 -7.55
N ALA A 320 2.34 5.10 -7.93
CA ALA A 320 1.28 5.11 -8.94
C ALA A 320 0.08 6.06 -8.66
N LYS A 321 -0.15 6.47 -7.40
CA LYS A 321 -1.17 7.49 -7.05
C LYS A 321 -0.83 8.88 -7.66
N PHE A 322 0.44 9.18 -7.86
CA PHE A 322 0.93 10.50 -8.29
C PHE A 322 1.38 10.53 -9.74
N ARG A 323 1.07 9.50 -10.53
CA ARG A 323 1.39 9.44 -11.96
C ARG A 323 0.17 9.73 -12.82
N TYR A 324 0.44 10.10 -14.07
CA TYR A 324 -0.60 10.33 -15.06
C TYR A 324 -1.48 9.07 -15.25
N PRO A 325 -2.82 9.14 -15.05
CA PRO A 325 -3.70 8.00 -15.24
C PRO A 325 -3.76 7.57 -16.72
N PHE A 326 -3.66 6.28 -16.99
CA PHE A 326 -3.82 5.70 -18.34
C PHE A 326 -2.84 6.27 -19.39
N TYR A 327 -1.58 6.51 -19.00
CA TYR A 327 -0.59 7.21 -19.83
C TYR A 327 -0.27 6.50 -21.16
N PHE A 328 -0.01 5.18 -21.14
CA PHE A 328 0.29 4.45 -22.38
C PHE A 328 -0.97 4.14 -23.20
N GLU A 329 -2.11 3.93 -22.54
CA GLU A 329 -3.43 3.85 -23.16
C GLU A 329 -3.73 5.12 -23.97
N MET A 330 -3.42 6.30 -23.43
CA MET A 330 -3.50 7.57 -24.14
C MET A 330 -2.56 7.60 -25.36
N CYS A 331 -1.32 7.15 -25.21
CA CYS A 331 -0.35 7.08 -26.31
C CYS A 331 -0.86 6.21 -27.48
N TRP A 332 -1.56 5.10 -27.22
CA TRP A 332 -2.20 4.30 -28.25
C TRP A 332 -3.30 5.05 -29.00
N TYR A 333 -4.15 5.78 -28.28
CA TYR A 333 -5.19 6.60 -28.92
C TYR A 333 -4.59 7.77 -29.73
N VAL A 334 -3.47 8.36 -29.30
CA VAL A 334 -2.74 9.37 -30.10
C VAL A 334 -2.36 8.79 -31.47
N LEU A 335 -1.74 7.59 -31.53
CA LEU A 335 -1.42 6.95 -32.81
C LEU A 335 -2.68 6.72 -33.67
N GLU A 336 -3.75 6.19 -33.08
CA GLU A 336 -5.02 5.94 -33.78
C GLU A 336 -5.58 7.23 -34.39
N ARG A 337 -5.64 8.31 -33.61
CA ARG A 337 -6.17 9.59 -34.08
C ARG A 337 -5.38 10.17 -35.25
N TYR A 338 -4.05 10.17 -35.16
CA TYR A 338 -3.21 10.67 -36.25
C TYR A 338 -3.37 9.82 -37.51
N LEU A 339 -3.36 8.49 -37.39
CA LEU A 339 -3.54 7.60 -38.54
C LEU A 339 -4.92 7.80 -39.19
N TYR A 340 -5.98 7.83 -38.38
CA TYR A 340 -7.35 8.03 -38.86
C TYR A 340 -7.52 9.39 -39.55
N CYS A 341 -7.03 10.48 -38.96
CA CYS A 341 -7.22 11.83 -39.53
C CYS A 341 -6.43 12.05 -40.83
N MET A 342 -5.37 11.27 -41.09
CA MET A 342 -4.57 11.36 -42.33
C MET A 342 -4.92 10.31 -43.39
N THR A 343 -5.43 9.15 -43.01
CA THR A 343 -5.71 8.02 -43.95
C THR A 343 -7.19 7.67 -44.06
N SER A 344 -8.07 8.27 -43.24
CA SER A 344 -9.46 7.86 -43.03
C SER A 344 -9.65 6.39 -42.60
N THR A 345 -8.59 5.68 -42.24
CA THR A 345 -8.61 4.28 -41.82
C THR A 345 -8.62 4.19 -40.29
N SER A 346 -9.69 3.66 -39.72
CA SER A 346 -9.86 3.49 -38.26
C SER A 346 -9.27 2.18 -37.78
N HIS A 347 -8.50 2.23 -36.68
CA HIS A 347 -8.01 1.04 -35.96
C HIS A 347 -8.77 0.80 -34.64
N LEU A 348 -9.84 1.57 -34.39
CA LEU A 348 -10.75 1.34 -33.26
C LEU A 348 -11.62 0.11 -33.47
N THR A 349 -12.05 -0.54 -32.39
CA THR A 349 -13.07 -1.61 -32.46
C THR A 349 -14.42 -1.08 -32.95
N PRO A 350 -15.29 -1.90 -33.58
CA PRO A 350 -16.57 -1.43 -34.14
C PRO A 350 -17.47 -0.69 -33.14
N GLU A 351 -17.48 -1.09 -31.87
CA GLU A 351 -18.20 -0.34 -30.81
C GLU A 351 -17.64 1.08 -30.63
N PHE A 352 -16.32 1.22 -30.60
CA PHE A 352 -15.64 2.50 -30.43
C PHE A 352 -15.78 3.38 -31.67
N GLN A 353 -15.79 2.79 -32.87
CA GLN A 353 -16.13 3.48 -34.11
C GLN A 353 -17.55 4.06 -34.04
N LYS A 354 -18.55 3.24 -33.68
CA LYS A 354 -19.94 3.66 -33.55
C LYS A 354 -20.13 4.79 -32.53
N TYR A 355 -19.57 4.66 -31.33
CA TYR A 355 -19.77 5.65 -30.26
C TYR A 355 -18.82 6.86 -30.26
N SER A 356 -17.68 6.81 -30.96
CA SER A 356 -16.68 7.90 -30.94
C SER A 356 -16.57 8.62 -32.29
N LEU A 357 -16.59 7.86 -33.40
CA LEU A 357 -16.52 8.39 -34.76
C LEU A 357 -17.92 8.57 -35.38
N GLY A 358 -18.90 7.77 -34.94
CA GLY A 358 -20.26 7.78 -35.49
C GLY A 358 -20.49 6.78 -36.62
N ILE A 359 -19.54 5.87 -36.85
CA ILE A 359 -19.51 4.93 -37.98
C ILE A 359 -20.07 3.57 -37.53
N GLY A 360 -21.17 3.11 -38.13
CA GLY A 360 -21.71 1.75 -37.92
C GLY A 360 -23.23 1.63 -37.95
N GLU A 361 -23.74 0.46 -38.35
CA GLU A 361 -25.16 0.16 -38.60
C GLU A 361 -26.08 0.34 -37.37
N VAL A 362 -27.34 0.68 -37.63
CA VAL A 362 -28.40 0.90 -36.62
C VAL A 362 -29.32 -0.33 -36.54
N LEU A 363 -28.92 -1.34 -35.77
CA LEU A 363 -29.84 -2.42 -35.37
C LEU A 363 -30.85 -1.88 -34.35
N ASN A 364 -32.09 -1.69 -34.78
CA ASN A 364 -33.18 -1.10 -33.99
C ASN A 364 -34.16 -2.20 -33.52
N HIS A 365 -33.93 -2.79 -32.34
CA HIS A 365 -34.84 -3.79 -31.78
C HIS A 365 -36.12 -3.13 -31.24
N GLN A 366 -37.16 -3.04 -32.08
CA GLN A 366 -38.52 -2.80 -31.60
C GLN A 366 -39.13 -4.12 -31.10
N HIS A 367 -39.44 -4.17 -29.80
CA HIS A 367 -40.29 -5.21 -29.24
C HIS A 367 -41.75 -4.89 -29.57
N ASN A 368 -42.36 -5.66 -30.47
CA ASN A 368 -43.82 -5.75 -30.58
C ASN A 368 -44.28 -7.15 -30.20
N SER A 369 -45.41 -7.22 -29.50
CA SER A 369 -45.98 -8.45 -28.97
C SER A 369 -46.86 -9.14 -30.00
N GLU A 370 -46.25 -9.92 -30.88
CA GLU A 370 -46.77 -11.19 -31.44
C GLU A 370 -45.68 -11.82 -32.32
N GLY A 371 -45.59 -13.16 -32.30
CA GLY A 371 -44.37 -13.87 -32.68
C GLY A 371 -44.17 -14.06 -34.19
N GLU A 372 -43.42 -13.16 -34.83
CA GLU A 372 -42.69 -13.40 -36.08
C GLU A 372 -41.40 -12.54 -36.12
N GLU A 373 -40.23 -13.17 -36.15
CA GLU A 373 -38.96 -12.44 -36.35
C GLU A 373 -38.81 -11.99 -37.81
N LYS A 374 -39.22 -10.74 -38.10
CA LYS A 374 -38.84 -10.05 -39.34
C LYS A 374 -37.65 -9.14 -39.07
N VAL A 375 -36.48 -9.56 -39.53
CA VAL A 375 -35.29 -8.70 -39.63
C VAL A 375 -35.54 -7.69 -40.75
N ILE A 376 -35.74 -6.42 -40.39
CA ILE A 376 -35.79 -5.32 -41.34
C ILE A 376 -34.46 -4.59 -41.28
N THR A 377 -33.61 -4.81 -42.28
CA THR A 377 -32.43 -3.98 -42.55
C THR A 377 -32.86 -2.70 -43.27
N GLU A 378 -33.22 -1.68 -42.50
CA GLU A 378 -33.23 -0.31 -43.01
C GLU A 378 -31.78 0.15 -43.15
N ILE A 379 -31.28 0.16 -44.39
CA ILE A 379 -30.13 0.97 -44.77
C ILE A 379 -30.58 2.42 -44.59
N ALA A 380 -29.87 3.18 -43.74
CA ALA A 380 -30.07 4.61 -43.68
C ALA A 380 -29.47 5.24 -44.95
N GLU A 381 -30.30 5.36 -46.00
CA GLU A 381 -30.00 6.09 -47.24
C GLU A 381 -29.98 7.61 -47.00
N ASP A 382 -29.18 8.06 -46.03
CA ASP A 382 -28.75 9.45 -45.86
C ASP A 382 -27.31 9.62 -46.42
N GLU A 383 -27.05 9.09 -47.63
CA GLU A 383 -25.73 9.18 -48.31
C GLU A 383 -25.41 10.60 -48.85
N GLU A 384 -26.34 11.55 -48.75
CA GLU A 384 -26.23 12.85 -49.42
C GLU A 384 -25.53 13.95 -48.59
N ASP A 385 -25.29 13.79 -47.28
CA ASP A 385 -24.76 14.91 -46.45
C ASP A 385 -23.62 14.52 -45.46
N CYS A 386 -23.05 13.31 -45.60
CA CYS A 386 -21.90 12.85 -44.80
C CYS A 386 -20.64 12.54 -45.62
N LYS A 387 -20.62 12.88 -46.93
CA LYS A 387 -19.37 13.00 -47.67
C LYS A 387 -18.59 14.16 -47.07
N LEU A 388 -17.49 13.86 -46.38
CA LEU A 388 -16.31 14.71 -46.49
C LEU A 388 -16.01 14.75 -47.99
N GLU A 389 -16.41 15.85 -48.64
CA GLU A 389 -15.96 16.20 -49.98
C GLU A 389 -14.48 15.83 -50.09
N PRO A 390 -14.06 15.02 -51.08
CA PRO A 390 -12.64 14.85 -51.41
C PRO A 390 -12.18 16.13 -52.10
N GLY A 391 -12.23 17.24 -51.35
CA GLY A 391 -11.84 18.55 -51.80
C GLY A 391 -10.40 18.48 -52.26
N GLY A 392 -10.17 18.79 -53.53
CA GLY A 392 -8.83 18.93 -54.09
C GLY A 392 -8.06 19.98 -53.31
N GLY A 393 -7.33 19.54 -52.30
CA GLY A 393 -6.80 20.37 -51.23
C GLY A 393 -5.63 19.65 -50.58
N ARG A 394 -4.46 20.26 -50.74
CA ARG A 394 -3.12 19.83 -50.30
C ARG A 394 -3.11 18.81 -49.16
N ARG A 395 -2.35 17.73 -49.39
CA ARG A 395 -1.89 16.77 -48.38
C ARG A 395 -1.52 17.52 -47.08
N ALA A 396 -2.14 17.14 -45.96
CA ALA A 396 -1.86 17.76 -44.67
C ALA A 396 -0.43 17.43 -44.23
N GLU A 397 0.35 18.46 -43.86
CA GLU A 397 1.76 18.31 -43.51
C GLU A 397 1.97 18.37 -42.00
N LEU A 398 2.77 17.45 -41.47
CA LEU A 398 3.09 17.37 -40.04
C LEU A 398 4.15 18.42 -39.66
N THR A 399 4.04 19.01 -38.47
CA THR A 399 5.16 19.81 -37.94
C THR A 399 6.36 18.91 -37.65
N PRO A 400 7.60 19.43 -37.69
CA PRO A 400 8.79 18.66 -37.29
C PRO A 400 8.68 18.07 -35.87
N TYR A 401 7.97 18.78 -34.98
CA TYR A 401 7.73 18.35 -33.60
C TYR A 401 6.77 17.16 -33.50
N GLU A 402 5.68 17.17 -34.27
CA GLU A 402 4.75 16.04 -34.33
C GLU A 402 5.41 14.83 -34.99
N LEU A 403 6.16 15.03 -36.09
CA LEU A 403 6.89 13.97 -36.79
C LEU A 403 7.92 13.29 -35.88
N GLU A 404 8.78 14.08 -35.20
CA GLU A 404 9.73 13.60 -34.19
C GLU A 404 9.01 12.86 -33.06
N GLY A 405 7.93 13.46 -32.55
CA GLY A 405 7.17 12.93 -31.42
C GLY A 405 6.48 11.59 -31.71
N LEU A 406 5.86 11.45 -32.88
CA LEU A 406 5.19 10.23 -33.31
C LEU A 406 6.20 9.10 -33.57
N TRP A 407 7.36 9.39 -34.17
CA TRP A 407 8.45 8.41 -34.30
C TRP A 407 8.93 7.90 -32.93
N ASN A 408 9.16 8.81 -31.97
CA ASN A 408 9.54 8.43 -30.61
C ASN A 408 8.46 7.59 -29.91
N LEU A 409 7.18 7.91 -30.12
CA LEU A 409 6.06 7.21 -29.50
C LEU A 409 5.86 5.80 -30.08
N VAL A 410 5.96 5.62 -31.40
CA VAL A 410 5.98 4.31 -32.06
C VAL A 410 7.14 3.46 -31.51
N GLY A 411 8.36 3.98 -31.53
CA GLY A 411 9.54 3.28 -31.00
C GLY A 411 9.38 2.90 -29.52
N LYS A 412 8.78 3.78 -28.70
CA LYS A 412 8.58 3.51 -27.28
C LYS A 412 7.53 2.42 -27.02
N LEU A 413 6.41 2.45 -27.73
CA LEU A 413 5.37 1.42 -27.60
C LEU A 413 5.85 0.04 -28.09
N GLU A 414 6.81 0.00 -29.01
CA GLU A 414 7.47 -1.21 -29.48
C GLU A 414 8.43 -1.79 -28.42
N GLU A 415 9.29 -0.95 -27.83
CA GLU A 415 10.24 -1.29 -26.75
C GLU A 415 9.57 -1.88 -25.49
N LEU A 416 8.35 -1.44 -25.17
CA LEU A 416 7.64 -1.90 -23.98
C LEU A 416 7.39 -3.42 -24.00
N PRO A 417 7.70 -4.15 -22.90
CA PRO A 417 7.41 -5.58 -22.81
C PRO A 417 5.90 -5.81 -22.80
N ALA A 418 5.44 -6.97 -23.28
CA ALA A 418 4.03 -7.27 -23.52
C ALA A 418 3.10 -6.97 -22.32
N ASN A 419 3.58 -7.19 -21.09
CA ASN A 419 2.83 -6.93 -19.85
C ASN A 419 2.78 -5.44 -19.42
N LYS A 420 3.48 -4.55 -20.13
CA LYS A 420 3.50 -3.09 -19.95
C LYS A 420 3.01 -2.31 -21.19
N LYS A 421 2.69 -2.97 -22.31
CA LYS A 421 2.23 -2.27 -23.52
C LYS A 421 0.93 -1.50 -23.30
N CYS A 422 0.07 -1.93 -22.37
CA CYS A 422 -1.19 -1.24 -22.00
C CYS A 422 -2.04 -0.85 -23.23
N VAL A 423 -2.22 -1.79 -24.16
CA VAL A 423 -3.13 -1.60 -25.30
C VAL A 423 -4.56 -1.45 -24.75
N PRO A 424 -5.27 -0.34 -25.02
CA PRO A 424 -6.61 -0.13 -24.49
C PRO A 424 -7.65 -0.94 -25.28
N GLU A 425 -8.75 -1.31 -24.62
CA GLU A 425 -9.84 -2.15 -25.18
C GLU A 425 -10.47 -1.59 -26.46
N GLY A 426 -10.31 -0.29 -26.71
CA GLY A 426 -10.80 0.36 -27.93
C GLY A 426 -9.98 0.10 -29.19
N ILE A 427 -8.78 -0.49 -29.10
CA ILE A 427 -7.89 -0.72 -30.25
C ILE A 427 -8.01 -2.18 -30.72
N GLN A 428 -8.35 -2.38 -32.00
CA GLN A 428 -8.61 -3.71 -32.55
C GLN A 428 -7.32 -4.51 -32.84
N ASP A 429 -6.35 -3.90 -33.52
CA ASP A 429 -5.05 -4.49 -33.81
C ASP A 429 -3.93 -3.48 -33.60
N ALA A 430 -3.19 -3.67 -32.50
CA ALA A 430 -2.07 -2.83 -32.10
C ALA A 430 -0.83 -3.00 -33.01
N ALA A 431 -0.65 -4.15 -33.65
CA ALA A 431 0.47 -4.38 -34.56
C ALA A 431 0.21 -3.71 -35.92
N ALA A 432 -1.01 -3.86 -36.45
CA ALA A 432 -1.44 -3.18 -37.67
C ALA A 432 -1.40 -1.64 -37.52
N LEU A 433 -1.79 -1.12 -36.35
CA LEU A 433 -1.71 0.31 -36.05
C LEU A 433 -0.25 0.83 -36.05
N LEU A 434 0.69 0.10 -35.44
CA LEU A 434 2.11 0.49 -35.44
C LEU A 434 2.70 0.48 -36.86
N GLU A 435 2.40 -0.55 -37.67
CA GLU A 435 2.90 -0.60 -39.06
C GLU A 435 2.25 0.47 -39.95
N GLY A 436 0.95 0.70 -39.82
CA GLY A 436 0.25 1.80 -40.51
C GLY A 436 0.86 3.17 -40.17
N MET A 437 1.19 3.41 -38.90
CA MET A 437 1.90 4.62 -38.49
C MET A 437 3.31 4.71 -39.06
N ARG A 438 4.11 3.63 -39.08
CA ARG A 438 5.44 3.64 -39.72
C ARG A 438 5.36 3.97 -41.21
N VAL A 439 4.38 3.43 -41.93
CA VAL A 439 4.18 3.71 -43.37
C VAL A 439 3.83 5.17 -43.57
N MET A 440 2.86 5.70 -42.81
CA MET A 440 2.49 7.12 -42.86
C MET A 440 3.69 8.03 -42.52
N LEU A 441 4.40 7.78 -41.41
CA LEU A 441 5.54 8.60 -40.99
C LEU A 441 6.70 8.58 -41.99
N ARG A 442 6.91 7.47 -42.73
CA ARG A 442 7.88 7.42 -43.84
C ARG A 442 7.44 8.26 -45.04
N GLN A 443 6.15 8.26 -45.37
CA GLN A 443 5.62 9.11 -46.44
C GLN A 443 5.74 10.60 -46.10
N HIS A 444 5.58 10.96 -44.82
CA HIS A 444 5.63 12.33 -44.30
C HIS A 444 7.05 12.79 -43.85
N ALA A 445 8.09 12.00 -44.13
CA ALA A 445 9.47 12.31 -43.74
C ALA A 445 10.10 13.52 -44.47
N ALA A 446 9.44 14.05 -45.50
CA ALA A 446 9.90 15.17 -46.33
C ALA A 446 8.91 16.36 -46.33
N ASP A 447 8.00 16.43 -45.36
CA ASP A 447 7.06 17.54 -45.19
C ASP A 447 7.80 18.86 -44.88
N GLU A 448 7.30 19.99 -45.38
CA GLU A 448 7.91 21.31 -45.19
C GLU A 448 7.33 22.01 -43.95
N ALA A 449 8.22 22.33 -43.00
CA ALA A 449 7.84 23.00 -41.75
C ALA A 449 6.98 24.26 -41.96
N LYS A 450 7.23 25.06 -43.01
CA LYS A 450 6.44 26.29 -43.31
C LYS A 450 5.00 26.01 -43.73
N LEU A 451 4.74 24.90 -44.41
CA LEU A 451 3.40 24.50 -44.88
C LEU A 451 2.60 23.83 -43.76
N SER A 452 3.28 23.15 -42.83
CA SER A 452 2.66 22.58 -41.62
C SER A 452 2.02 23.62 -40.68
N TYR A 453 2.43 24.90 -40.75
CA TYR A 453 1.93 25.99 -39.88
C TYR A 453 0.56 26.54 -40.30
N THR A 454 -0.40 25.63 -40.46
CA THR A 454 -1.79 25.88 -40.89
C THR A 454 -2.56 26.79 -39.95
N GLY A 455 -2.29 26.73 -38.65
CA GLY A 455 -3.10 27.34 -37.59
C GLY A 455 -4.34 26.52 -37.21
N GLU A 456 -4.52 25.33 -37.77
CA GLU A 456 -5.61 24.42 -37.45
C GLU A 456 -5.10 23.02 -37.06
N PRO A 457 -5.73 22.36 -36.05
CA PRO A 457 -5.33 21.01 -35.66
C PRO A 457 -5.65 19.97 -36.73
N ILE A 458 -4.68 19.11 -37.01
CA ILE A 458 -4.83 17.95 -37.90
C ILE A 458 -5.78 16.93 -37.27
N VAL A 459 -5.60 16.65 -35.97
CA VAL A 459 -6.51 15.78 -35.22
C VAL A 459 -7.76 16.56 -34.82
N LYS A 460 -8.88 16.20 -35.42
CA LYS A 460 -10.22 16.65 -35.04
C LYS A 460 -11.13 15.42 -34.84
N TRP A 461 -12.20 15.59 -34.07
CA TRP A 461 -13.27 14.60 -34.01
C TRP A 461 -14.39 14.92 -35.00
N PRO A 462 -15.02 13.92 -35.65
CA PRO A 462 -16.18 14.16 -36.50
C PRO A 462 -17.38 14.68 -35.68
N LYS A 463 -18.34 15.31 -36.38
CA LYS A 463 -19.62 15.73 -35.79
C LYS A 463 -20.33 14.51 -35.15
N ARG A 464 -21.09 14.75 -34.08
CA ARG A 464 -21.87 13.69 -33.43
C ARG A 464 -23.05 13.29 -34.34
N PRO A 465 -23.32 11.99 -34.56
CA PRO A 465 -24.55 11.56 -35.22
C PRO A 465 -25.79 12.02 -34.46
N SER A 466 -26.88 12.29 -35.19
CA SER A 466 -28.17 12.73 -34.65
C SER A 466 -28.77 11.76 -33.62
N TRP A 467 -28.55 10.46 -33.78
CA TRP A 467 -28.99 9.42 -32.85
C TRP A 467 -28.22 9.40 -31.53
N TYR A 468 -27.01 9.97 -31.47
CA TYR A 468 -26.17 9.93 -30.27
C TYR A 468 -26.62 11.01 -29.27
N ARG A 469 -27.55 10.64 -28.38
CA ARG A 469 -27.92 11.48 -27.24
C ARG A 469 -26.83 11.42 -26.17
N SER A 470 -26.02 12.48 -26.11
CA SER A 470 -25.13 12.69 -24.97
C SER A 470 -25.96 12.76 -23.67
N PRO A 471 -25.51 12.11 -22.58
CA PRO A 471 -26.21 12.14 -21.31
C PRO A 471 -26.35 13.57 -20.78
N THR A 472 -27.54 13.91 -20.27
CA THR A 472 -27.90 15.29 -19.92
C THR A 472 -26.99 15.85 -18.82
N PRO A 473 -26.31 17.00 -19.03
CA PRO A 473 -25.54 17.64 -17.97
C PRO A 473 -26.48 18.13 -16.84
N PRO A 474 -25.99 18.21 -15.59
CA PRO A 474 -26.76 18.78 -14.49
C PRO A 474 -27.10 20.25 -14.78
N PRO A 475 -28.30 20.73 -14.38
CA PRO A 475 -28.76 22.06 -14.74
C PRO A 475 -27.80 23.17 -14.24
N PRO A 476 -27.57 24.23 -15.04
CA PRO A 476 -26.65 25.30 -14.69
C PRO A 476 -27.08 25.99 -13.39
N VAL A 477 -26.13 26.20 -12.50
CA VAL A 477 -26.37 26.84 -11.20
C VAL A 477 -26.21 28.35 -11.38
N VAL A 478 -27.32 29.08 -11.37
CA VAL A 478 -27.32 30.55 -11.39
C VAL A 478 -26.67 31.07 -10.10
N TYR A 479 -25.41 31.49 -10.20
CA TYR A 479 -24.75 32.27 -9.16
C TYR A 479 -25.38 33.68 -9.14
N ARG A 480 -25.84 34.13 -7.96
CA ARG A 480 -26.21 35.53 -7.73
C ARG A 480 -25.21 36.12 -6.75
N PRO A 481 -24.48 37.19 -7.13
CA PRO A 481 -23.60 37.91 -6.21
C PRO A 481 -24.33 38.34 -4.93
N ARG A 482 -23.64 38.27 -3.80
CA ARG A 482 -24.17 38.75 -2.51
C ARG A 482 -24.06 40.26 -2.44
N ALA A 483 -25.14 40.97 -2.78
CA ALA A 483 -25.29 42.37 -2.42
C ALA A 483 -25.19 42.55 -0.89
N GLY A 484 -24.53 43.63 -0.46
CA GLY A 484 -24.24 43.92 0.94
C GLY A 484 -25.48 44.18 1.83
N PRO A 485 -25.32 44.22 3.16
CA PRO A 485 -26.44 44.22 4.10
C PRO A 485 -27.12 45.59 4.21
N SER A 486 -28.28 45.79 3.57
CA SER A 486 -29.17 46.91 3.90
C SER A 486 -29.99 46.60 5.16
N GLN A 487 -29.98 47.49 6.15
CA GLN A 487 -30.74 47.33 7.39
C GLN A 487 -32.25 47.55 7.17
N LYS A 488 -33.10 46.57 7.52
CA LYS A 488 -34.55 46.76 7.78
C LYS A 488 -35.03 45.87 8.94
N PRO A 489 -36.04 46.30 9.72
CA PRO A 489 -36.38 45.74 11.03
C PRO A 489 -37.18 44.42 10.98
N PRO A 490 -37.26 43.66 12.09
CA PRO A 490 -37.84 42.33 12.09
C PRO A 490 -39.37 42.31 12.23
N THR A 491 -40.05 41.59 11.34
CA THR A 491 -41.46 41.18 11.50
C THR A 491 -41.57 39.65 11.73
N PRO A 492 -42.49 39.17 12.58
CA PRO A 492 -42.55 37.76 12.98
C PRO A 492 -43.14 36.86 11.89
N ARG A 493 -42.58 35.66 11.71
CA ARG A 493 -43.13 34.64 10.80
C ARG A 493 -44.09 33.67 11.52
N PRO A 494 -45.21 33.24 10.89
CA PRO A 494 -46.08 32.21 11.45
C PRO A 494 -45.45 30.80 11.40
N LEU A 495 -45.90 29.94 12.31
CA LEU A 495 -45.54 28.52 12.35
C LEU A 495 -46.38 27.71 11.35
N LYS A 496 -45.74 26.77 10.63
CA LYS A 496 -46.41 25.70 9.86
C LYS A 496 -45.68 24.35 10.07
N PRO A 497 -46.37 23.21 9.85
CA PRO A 497 -46.11 21.96 10.59
C PRO A 497 -45.02 21.06 9.98
N VAL A 498 -44.67 19.99 10.72
CA VAL A 498 -43.54 19.10 10.42
C VAL A 498 -43.99 17.69 10.05
N SER A 499 -43.69 17.28 8.82
CA SER A 499 -43.66 15.89 8.33
C SER A 499 -42.84 15.84 7.03
N SER A 500 -41.99 14.85 6.73
CA SER A 500 -41.52 13.70 7.53
C SER A 500 -40.23 13.13 6.92
N LEU A 501 -39.42 12.46 7.75
CA LEU A 501 -38.48 11.37 7.39
C LEU A 501 -37.47 11.58 6.23
N SER A 502 -36.22 11.93 6.59
CA SER A 502 -35.04 11.32 5.96
C SER A 502 -33.79 11.31 6.87
N VAL A 503 -33.06 10.19 6.84
CA VAL A 503 -31.72 9.92 7.41
C VAL A 503 -31.53 9.96 8.95
N LEU A 504 -31.78 8.81 9.59
CA LEU A 504 -31.31 8.48 10.94
C LEU A 504 -29.87 7.92 10.96
N ARG A 505 -28.96 8.56 11.72
CA ARG A 505 -27.90 7.98 12.62
C ARG A 505 -26.73 8.97 12.83
N ARG A 506 -26.19 9.24 14.04
CA ARG A 506 -26.69 9.23 15.44
C ARG A 506 -25.59 9.90 16.32
N ARG A 507 -25.79 11.13 16.82
CA ARG A 507 -25.04 11.69 17.97
C ARG A 507 -26.03 11.83 19.15
N ARG A 508 -25.57 11.61 20.38
CA ARG A 508 -26.41 11.74 21.60
C ARG A 508 -26.74 13.22 21.84
N VAL A 509 -27.98 13.63 21.54
CA VAL A 509 -28.48 15.01 21.74
C VAL A 509 -29.06 15.15 23.14
N ARG A 510 -28.79 16.29 23.80
CA ARG A 510 -29.40 16.63 25.09
C ARG A 510 -30.83 17.12 24.90
N CYS A 511 -31.75 16.62 25.70
CA CYS A 511 -33.18 16.91 25.70
C CYS A 511 -33.59 18.38 25.91
N LYS A 512 -32.68 19.26 26.36
CA LYS A 512 -32.87 20.70 26.64
C LYS A 512 -33.99 21.11 27.62
N ARG A 513 -34.91 20.23 28.02
CA ARG A 513 -36.08 20.55 28.86
C ARG A 513 -36.09 19.91 30.26
N CYS A 514 -35.37 18.80 30.49
CA CYS A 514 -35.34 18.16 31.83
C CYS A 514 -34.52 18.96 32.85
N ASN A 515 -34.73 18.73 34.15
CA ASN A 515 -34.02 19.41 35.24
C ASN A 515 -32.49 19.44 35.07
N GLY A 516 -31.86 18.36 34.59
CA GLY A 516 -30.43 18.36 34.30
C GLY A 516 -30.02 19.21 33.09
N CYS A 517 -30.86 19.38 32.07
CA CYS A 517 -30.54 20.33 30.98
C CYS A 517 -30.74 21.79 31.39
N SER A 518 -31.80 22.05 32.17
CA SER A 518 -32.23 23.37 32.59
C SER A 518 -31.40 23.94 33.76
N ARG A 519 -30.74 23.08 34.55
CA ARG A 519 -29.82 23.52 35.61
C ARG A 519 -28.65 24.34 35.05
N LYS A 520 -28.29 25.40 35.79
CA LYS A 520 -27.01 26.10 35.68
C LYS A 520 -25.87 25.20 36.18
N GLU A 521 -24.63 25.56 35.90
CA GLU A 521 -23.45 24.80 36.33
C GLU A 521 -23.20 25.07 37.81
N CYS A 522 -22.96 24.01 38.60
CA CYS A 522 -23.01 24.12 40.06
C CYS A 522 -21.76 24.73 40.71
N GLY A 523 -20.70 25.02 39.93
CA GLY A 523 -19.41 25.53 40.43
C GLY A 523 -18.57 24.49 41.20
N SER A 524 -19.20 23.68 42.04
CA SER A 524 -18.57 22.84 43.07
C SER A 524 -18.28 21.38 42.69
N CYS A 525 -18.72 20.88 41.53
CA CYS A 525 -18.39 19.51 41.11
C CYS A 525 -17.03 19.46 40.42
N GLN A 526 -16.36 18.30 40.43
CA GLN A 526 -15.04 18.10 39.83
C GLN A 526 -14.91 18.62 38.39
N PHE A 527 -15.96 18.45 37.57
CA PHE A 527 -15.98 18.96 36.19
C PHE A 527 -16.24 20.47 36.08
N CYS A 528 -16.82 21.11 37.10
CA CYS A 528 -16.85 22.58 37.19
C CYS A 528 -15.52 23.13 37.68
N HIS A 529 -14.89 22.51 38.68
CA HIS A 529 -13.55 22.88 39.13
C HIS A 529 -12.46 22.71 38.06
N ASP A 530 -12.64 21.84 37.07
CA ASP A 530 -11.78 21.79 35.88
C ASP A 530 -12.12 22.88 34.83
N MET A 531 -13.32 23.45 34.81
CA MET A 531 -13.66 24.47 33.81
C MET A 531 -12.93 25.80 34.08
N ARG A 532 -12.28 26.34 33.04
CA ARG A 532 -11.51 27.61 33.09
C ARG A 532 -12.24 28.80 33.73
N LYS A 533 -13.54 28.93 33.50
CA LYS A 533 -14.38 30.00 34.08
C LYS A 533 -14.68 29.86 35.59
N PHE A 534 -14.28 28.75 36.21
CA PHE A 534 -14.26 28.55 37.66
C PHE A 534 -12.82 28.37 38.18
N GLY A 535 -11.82 28.89 37.45
CA GLY A 535 -10.40 28.82 37.81
C GLY A 535 -9.67 27.51 37.42
N GLY A 536 -10.36 26.59 36.72
CA GLY A 536 -9.83 25.26 36.42
C GLY A 536 -8.88 25.17 35.21
N PRO A 537 -8.01 24.14 35.14
CA PRO A 537 -7.03 23.98 34.05
C PRO A 537 -7.64 23.57 32.68
N GLY A 538 -8.92 23.20 32.62
CA GLY A 538 -9.68 22.94 31.39
C GLY A 538 -9.35 21.64 30.67
N ARG A 539 -8.80 20.65 31.38
CA ARG A 539 -8.19 19.44 30.79
C ARG A 539 -9.21 18.33 30.54
N MET A 540 -10.22 18.18 31.39
CA MET A 540 -11.19 17.06 31.31
C MET A 540 -12.29 17.30 30.26
N LYS A 541 -12.57 18.58 29.93
CA LYS A 541 -13.56 19.01 28.92
C LYS A 541 -14.95 18.34 29.06
N LYS A 542 -15.35 17.99 30.29
CA LYS A 542 -16.69 17.46 30.62
C LYS A 542 -17.60 18.61 31.04
N GLY A 543 -18.89 18.50 30.74
CA GLY A 543 -19.90 19.39 31.32
C GLY A 543 -20.19 19.00 32.77
N CYS A 544 -20.54 20.00 33.60
CA CYS A 544 -21.02 19.84 34.99
C CYS A 544 -21.86 18.57 35.22
N VAL A 545 -21.52 17.80 36.26
CA VAL A 545 -22.22 16.55 36.65
C VAL A 545 -23.72 16.78 36.83
N MET A 546 -24.08 17.86 37.55
CA MET A 546 -25.47 18.27 37.78
C MET A 546 -26.24 18.69 36.51
N ARG A 547 -25.58 18.70 35.33
CA ARG A 547 -26.18 19.04 34.04
C ARG A 547 -26.36 17.85 33.07
N GLN A 548 -26.41 16.63 33.60
CA GLN A 548 -26.66 15.43 32.80
C GLN A 548 -28.14 15.33 32.38
N CYS A 549 -28.44 15.18 31.08
CA CYS A 549 -29.84 15.03 30.62
C CYS A 549 -30.43 13.73 31.17
N LEU A 550 -31.58 13.83 31.84
CA LEU A 550 -32.32 12.72 32.43
C LEU A 550 -33.15 11.95 31.39
N ALA A 551 -33.59 12.63 30.33
CA ALA A 551 -34.39 12.05 29.24
C ALA A 551 -33.50 11.54 28.08
N VAL A 552 -32.61 10.59 28.38
CA VAL A 552 -31.86 9.83 27.35
C VAL A 552 -32.50 8.45 27.20
N ARG A 553 -33.57 8.35 26.39
CA ARG A 553 -34.19 7.06 26.05
C ARG A 553 -33.61 6.46 24.76
N THR A 554 -33.50 5.14 24.76
CA THR A 554 -33.31 4.26 23.60
C THR A 554 -34.62 4.03 22.83
N PRO A 555 -34.59 3.45 21.62
CA PRO A 555 -35.80 3.25 20.78
C PRO A 555 -36.88 2.36 21.43
N GLU A 556 -38.11 2.56 20.96
CA GLU A 556 -39.35 2.31 21.71
C GLU A 556 -39.99 0.92 21.48
N TRP A 557 -39.21 -0.09 21.08
CA TRP A 557 -39.73 -1.44 20.74
C TRP A 557 -39.38 -2.55 21.75
N LEU A 558 -38.80 -2.21 22.91
CA LEU A 558 -38.43 -3.19 23.94
C LEU A 558 -39.08 -2.90 25.31
N ILE A 559 -40.39 -2.71 25.31
CA ILE A 559 -41.23 -2.86 26.51
C ILE A 559 -42.32 -3.88 26.19
N HIS A 560 -42.19 -5.08 26.74
CA HIS A 560 -43.30 -5.92 27.17
C HIS A 560 -42.99 -6.41 28.59
N SER A 561 -44.07 -6.51 29.35
CA SER A 561 -44.20 -6.56 30.81
C SER A 561 -43.33 -7.57 31.58
N GLY A 562 -42.87 -7.17 32.78
CA GLY A 562 -42.69 -8.08 33.92
C GLY A 562 -41.33 -8.07 34.65
N GLY A 563 -41.32 -7.62 35.91
CA GLY A 563 -40.38 -8.12 36.94
C GLY A 563 -39.04 -7.39 37.16
N THR A 564 -38.98 -6.60 38.24
CA THR A 564 -37.75 -6.19 38.98
C THR A 564 -36.92 -7.40 39.46
N GLN A 565 -35.60 -7.35 39.68
CA GLN A 565 -34.84 -6.42 40.54
C GLN A 565 -33.39 -6.10 40.05
N VAL A 566 -32.76 -5.13 40.72
CA VAL A 566 -31.42 -4.57 40.43
C VAL A 566 -30.57 -4.46 41.70
N ASN A 567 -29.29 -4.83 41.64
CA ASN A 567 -28.16 -4.07 42.21
C ASN A 567 -26.82 -4.64 41.69
N LYS A 568 -26.01 -3.82 41.00
CA LYS A 568 -24.90 -2.99 41.53
C LYS A 568 -23.65 -3.80 41.89
N ASP A 569 -22.73 -3.87 40.94
CA ASP A 569 -21.36 -3.41 41.14
C ASP A 569 -20.61 -3.32 39.80
N LEU A 570 -20.42 -2.10 39.28
CA LEU A 570 -19.42 -1.75 38.26
C LEU A 570 -19.42 -0.22 37.98
N PRO A 571 -18.46 0.54 38.53
CA PRO A 571 -18.28 1.94 38.21
C PRO A 571 -17.40 2.14 36.96
N SER A 572 -17.62 3.26 36.28
CA SER A 572 -16.83 3.74 35.14
C SER A 572 -15.66 4.64 35.56
N CYS A 573 -14.48 4.50 34.95
CA CYS A 573 -13.62 5.64 34.51
C CYS A 573 -12.37 5.18 33.72
N TRP A 574 -11.69 6.15 33.10
CA TRP A 574 -10.43 6.03 32.34
C TRP A 574 -9.39 7.05 32.88
N GLU A 575 -8.13 6.88 32.44
CA GLU A 575 -6.95 7.78 32.62
C GLU A 575 -6.28 7.71 34.04
N CYS A 576 -4.95 7.74 34.26
CA CYS A 576 -3.74 7.78 33.38
C CYS A 576 -2.48 7.18 34.10
N PRO A 577 -1.60 6.35 33.46
CA PRO A 577 -0.54 5.58 34.16
C PRO A 577 0.80 6.33 34.36
N LYS A 578 0.81 7.44 35.11
CA LYS A 578 2.07 8.09 35.59
C LYS A 578 2.07 8.57 37.05
N CYS A 579 0.98 8.36 37.80
CA CYS A 579 0.92 8.67 39.22
C CYS A 579 0.66 7.40 40.04
N TYR A 580 1.22 7.38 41.27
CA TYR A 580 1.02 6.38 42.31
C TYR A 580 1.78 5.03 42.22
N ARG A 581 3.08 5.08 42.53
CA ARG A 581 3.60 4.21 43.59
C ARG A 581 3.17 4.82 44.94
N GLY A 582 2.58 4.04 45.83
CA GLY A 582 2.24 4.48 47.19
C GLY A 582 1.33 3.46 47.89
N LYS A 583 1.76 2.93 49.04
CA LYS A 583 0.99 1.98 49.85
C LYS A 583 0.02 2.70 50.81
N GLY A 584 -0.89 1.93 51.40
CA GLY A 584 -1.53 2.22 52.69
C GLY A 584 -3.02 2.52 52.54
N SER A 585 -3.94 1.57 52.82
CA SER A 585 -4.29 0.91 54.10
C SER A 585 -5.25 1.76 54.94
N GLY A 586 -6.27 1.09 55.48
CA GLY A 586 -7.46 1.74 56.04
C GLY A 586 -7.30 2.39 57.41
N SER A 587 -8.47 2.74 57.96
CA SER A 587 -8.70 3.51 59.18
C SER A 587 -7.83 3.13 60.38
N GLU A 588 -7.55 4.17 61.16
CA GLU A 588 -6.78 4.25 62.40
C GLU A 588 -6.96 3.13 63.45
N ARG A 589 -5.86 2.99 64.22
CA ARG A 589 -5.76 2.58 65.64
C ARG A 589 -6.08 1.12 66.02
N LEU A 590 -5.00 0.39 66.30
CA LEU A 590 -4.81 -0.29 67.59
C LEU A 590 -3.30 -0.35 67.93
N SER A 591 -2.99 -0.53 69.21
CA SER A 591 -1.69 -0.14 69.82
C SER A 591 -0.68 -1.29 69.99
N LYS A 592 0.62 -0.95 69.84
CA LYS A 592 1.82 -1.55 70.47
C LYS A 592 1.94 -3.10 70.53
N ALA A 593 2.91 -3.67 69.79
CA ALA A 593 4.21 -4.17 70.33
C ALA A 593 4.81 -5.42 69.62
N ARG A 594 6.04 -5.25 69.12
CA ARG A 594 7.20 -6.18 69.03
C ARG A 594 7.12 -7.62 68.42
N SER A 595 8.30 -8.04 67.94
CA SER A 595 8.83 -9.40 67.68
C SER A 595 8.40 -10.18 66.42
N ASP A 596 9.32 -10.23 65.45
CA ASP A 596 9.77 -11.47 64.76
C ASP A 596 10.36 -12.47 65.79
N PRO A 597 10.55 -13.80 65.51
CA PRO A 597 10.96 -14.35 64.21
C PRO A 597 10.48 -15.80 63.84
N THR A 598 11.07 -16.32 62.74
CA THR A 598 11.32 -17.75 62.38
C THR A 598 10.17 -18.68 61.92
N THR A 599 10.35 -19.18 60.68
CA THR A 599 10.39 -20.60 60.24
C THR A 599 9.45 -21.65 60.86
N ILE A 600 8.70 -22.40 60.02
CA ILE A 600 8.58 -23.89 59.96
C ILE A 600 7.51 -24.33 58.92
N VAL A 601 7.68 -25.53 58.34
CA VAL A 601 6.81 -26.26 57.37
C VAL A 601 6.54 -27.67 57.97
N PRO A 602 5.75 -28.63 57.39
CA PRO A 602 4.62 -28.61 56.42
C PRO A 602 3.41 -29.49 56.90
N LYS A 603 2.51 -29.92 55.97
CA LYS A 603 1.46 -30.99 56.09
C LYS A 603 0.21 -30.63 56.94
N LEU A 604 -0.98 -31.22 56.78
CA LEU A 604 -1.51 -32.29 55.89
C LEU A 604 -3.01 -32.04 55.51
N GLU A 605 -3.49 -32.71 54.46
CA GLU A 605 -4.85 -33.25 54.13
C GLU A 605 -6.11 -33.01 55.03
N ALA A 606 -7.36 -33.11 54.55
CA ALA A 606 -7.94 -33.29 53.20
C ALA A 606 -9.49 -33.10 53.15
N ALA A 607 -10.01 -32.81 51.94
CA ALA A 607 -11.38 -33.09 51.44
C ALA A 607 -12.59 -32.41 52.17
N VAL A 608 -13.84 -32.36 51.67
CA VAL A 608 -14.57 -32.98 50.53
C VAL A 608 -15.56 -31.94 49.91
N ALA A 609 -16.16 -32.28 48.74
CA ALA A 609 -17.38 -31.72 48.12
C ALA A 609 -17.21 -30.46 47.22
N ARG A 610 -17.27 -30.58 45.87
CA ARG A 610 -18.43 -30.83 44.96
C ARG A 610 -19.34 -29.59 44.79
N ARG A 611 -19.87 -29.25 43.61
CA ARG A 611 -19.50 -29.46 42.19
C ARG A 611 -20.52 -28.64 41.36
N SER A 612 -20.11 -27.89 40.34
CA SER A 612 -21.02 -27.45 39.27
C SER A 612 -20.29 -27.45 37.92
N THR A 613 -21.03 -27.69 36.84
CA THR A 613 -20.48 -28.31 35.63
C THR A 613 -20.86 -27.57 34.34
N VAL A 614 -19.92 -26.83 33.74
CA VAL A 614 -19.79 -26.69 32.27
C VAL A 614 -18.31 -26.39 31.91
N SER A 615 -17.46 -27.40 31.69
CA SER A 615 -16.12 -27.21 31.09
C SER A 615 -15.44 -28.55 30.75
N ASN A 616 -15.78 -29.18 29.61
CA ASN A 616 -15.07 -30.37 29.11
C ASN A 616 -14.56 -30.28 27.65
N ALA A 617 -15.05 -29.37 26.80
CA ALA A 617 -14.55 -29.24 25.43
C ALA A 617 -13.09 -28.72 25.35
N TYR A 618 -12.71 -27.79 26.23
CA TYR A 618 -11.44 -27.04 26.13
C TYR A 618 -10.18 -27.82 26.55
N LYS A 619 -10.31 -28.99 27.19
CA LYS A 619 -9.16 -29.80 27.63
C LYS A 619 -8.77 -30.89 26.62
N ALA A 620 -9.71 -31.43 25.85
CA ALA A 620 -9.45 -32.48 24.87
C ALA A 620 -8.54 -32.02 23.72
N ALA A 621 -8.79 -30.84 23.16
CA ALA A 621 -7.99 -30.26 22.07
C ALA A 621 -6.50 -30.06 22.45
N ARG A 622 -6.21 -29.83 23.73
CA ARG A 622 -4.84 -29.60 24.23
C ARG A 622 -4.00 -30.88 24.38
N ALA A 623 -4.65 -32.05 24.44
CA ALA A 623 -3.96 -33.34 24.51
C ALA A 623 -3.54 -33.84 23.11
N LEU A 624 -4.44 -33.78 22.13
CA LEU A 624 -4.20 -34.24 20.76
C LEU A 624 -3.05 -33.46 20.08
N ALA A 625 -2.94 -32.15 20.30
CA ALA A 625 -1.92 -31.31 19.68
C ALA A 625 -0.46 -31.63 20.10
N ARG A 626 -0.25 -32.45 21.14
CA ARG A 626 1.11 -32.86 21.59
C ARG A 626 1.55 -34.24 21.09
N ALA A 627 0.67 -35.02 20.48
CA ALA A 627 0.96 -36.42 20.12
C ALA A 627 1.54 -36.61 18.70
N LEU A 628 1.50 -35.60 17.83
CA LEU A 628 1.75 -35.75 16.38
C LEU A 628 3.10 -35.15 15.90
N ILE A 629 4.09 -34.96 16.78
CA ILE A 629 5.44 -34.49 16.39
C ILE A 629 6.53 -35.33 17.08
N ARG A 630 6.82 -36.52 16.54
CA ARG A 630 8.09 -37.25 16.72
C ARG A 630 8.17 -38.44 15.73
N PRO A 631 9.24 -38.55 14.92
CA PRO A 631 9.53 -39.77 14.16
C PRO A 631 10.27 -40.82 15.03
N PRO A 632 10.21 -42.12 14.69
CA PRO A 632 10.84 -43.19 15.48
C PRO A 632 12.20 -43.65 14.90
N ILE A 633 13.19 -43.90 15.75
CA ILE A 633 14.31 -44.82 15.46
C ILE A 633 14.53 -45.71 16.69
N ARG A 634 14.78 -47.00 16.45
CA ARG A 634 14.99 -48.03 17.48
C ARG A 634 16.38 -47.97 18.10
N THR A 635 16.45 -48.14 19.42
CA THR A 635 17.57 -48.81 20.10
C THR A 635 17.00 -49.68 21.23
N SER A 636 17.11 -51.00 21.09
CA SER A 636 17.25 -51.90 22.24
C SER A 636 18.74 -51.88 22.67
N SER A 637 19.18 -52.34 23.84
CA SER A 637 18.58 -53.28 24.80
C SER A 637 19.15 -53.09 26.23
N THR A 638 18.94 -54.12 27.09
CA THR A 638 19.38 -54.32 28.49
C THR A 638 18.41 -53.80 29.57
N ARG A 639 18.04 -54.58 30.61
CA ARG A 639 18.58 -55.89 31.06
C ARG A 639 17.55 -56.72 31.86
N GLY A 640 17.58 -58.04 31.64
CA GLY A 640 17.26 -59.12 32.61
C GLY A 640 15.81 -59.62 32.64
N GLU A 641 15.51 -60.93 32.61
CA GLU A 641 16.32 -62.17 32.47
C GLU A 641 15.46 -63.25 31.71
N GLN A 642 15.71 -64.57 31.61
CA GLN A 642 16.68 -65.54 32.16
C GLN A 642 16.74 -66.84 31.28
N GLN A 643 17.24 -67.95 31.84
CA GLN A 643 17.18 -69.38 31.44
C GLN A 643 17.95 -69.92 30.21
N LEU A 644 19.14 -70.48 30.53
CA LEU A 644 19.63 -71.86 30.26
C LEU A 644 19.64 -72.46 28.82
N ALA A 645 20.86 -72.75 28.32
CA ALA A 645 21.31 -74.09 27.88
C ALA A 645 22.86 -74.13 27.71
N ASP A 646 23.43 -75.33 27.54
CA ASP A 646 24.80 -75.71 27.98
C ASP A 646 25.87 -75.96 26.87
N ARG A 647 27.16 -75.98 27.30
CA ARG A 647 28.33 -76.75 26.76
C ARG A 647 28.90 -76.43 25.35
N HIS A 648 30.19 -76.63 25.01
CA HIS A 648 31.33 -77.39 25.62
C HIS A 648 32.72 -76.73 25.34
N THR A 649 33.67 -76.88 26.29
CA THR A 649 35.17 -77.04 26.25
C THR A 649 36.00 -76.72 24.97
N ALA A 650 37.27 -76.23 25.02
CA ALA A 650 38.33 -76.30 26.06
C ALA A 650 39.41 -75.16 26.05
N LEU A 651 40.29 -75.20 27.07
CA LEU A 651 41.41 -74.31 27.50
C LEU A 651 42.78 -74.61 26.79
N PRO A 652 43.98 -74.08 27.18
CA PRO A 652 44.40 -72.93 28.05
C PRO A 652 45.41 -71.96 27.31
N PRO A 653 46.20 -71.00 27.91
CA PRO A 653 46.47 -70.67 29.32
C PRO A 653 46.23 -69.19 29.77
N LEU A 654 47.26 -68.42 30.20
CA LEU A 654 47.15 -67.58 31.43
C LEU A 654 48.15 -66.38 31.57
N ARG A 655 47.70 -65.35 32.34
CA ARG A 655 48.42 -64.46 33.32
C ARG A 655 49.35 -63.29 32.91
N GLY A 656 49.12 -62.14 33.58
CA GLY A 656 50.18 -61.25 34.13
C GLY A 656 50.06 -59.72 33.89
N GLY A 657 50.01 -58.89 34.95
CA GLY A 657 50.23 -57.41 34.91
C GLY A 657 51.51 -57.01 35.68
N PRO A 658 51.69 -55.79 36.27
CA PRO A 658 50.94 -54.52 36.13
C PRO A 658 51.82 -53.20 36.15
N THR A 659 51.17 -52.02 36.05
CA THR A 659 51.58 -50.64 36.55
C THR A 659 52.77 -49.80 35.97
N HIS A 660 52.53 -48.47 35.95
CA HIS A 660 53.44 -47.29 36.09
C HIS A 660 54.25 -46.62 34.93
N LYS A 661 53.84 -45.37 34.61
CA LYS A 661 54.62 -44.12 34.33
C LYS A 661 55.49 -43.96 33.03
N PRO A 662 55.95 -42.72 32.68
CA PRO A 662 56.25 -42.32 31.28
C PRO A 662 57.69 -41.80 30.99
N ARG A 663 58.11 -41.71 29.71
CA ARG A 663 58.91 -40.59 29.11
C ARG A 663 59.37 -40.82 27.64
N VAL A 664 59.38 -39.72 26.87
CA VAL A 664 60.40 -39.17 25.93
C VAL A 664 61.48 -40.10 25.32
N GLY A 665 61.67 -40.02 23.99
CA GLY A 665 62.88 -40.47 23.27
C GLY A 665 62.91 -40.04 21.77
N HIS A 666 64.02 -39.44 21.33
CA HIS A 666 64.40 -39.00 19.96
C HIS A 666 65.76 -39.70 19.62
N PRO A 667 66.44 -39.53 18.45
CA PRO A 667 66.03 -39.16 17.08
C PRO A 667 66.75 -40.04 15.98
N ASP A 668 66.96 -39.46 14.78
CA ASP A 668 67.85 -39.82 13.65
C ASP A 668 67.42 -40.88 12.59
N GLY A 669 67.68 -40.67 11.29
CA GLY A 669 68.26 -39.47 10.67
C GLY A 669 68.43 -39.43 9.14
N SER A 670 68.53 -38.20 8.63
CA SER A 670 69.33 -37.75 7.46
C SER A 670 68.92 -37.99 5.98
N LYS A 671 68.95 -36.86 5.24
CA LYS A 671 69.33 -36.62 3.82
C LYS A 671 68.27 -36.61 2.69
N ARG A 672 68.59 -35.76 1.70
CA ARG A 672 67.86 -35.11 0.58
C ARG A 672 68.76 -35.24 -0.69
N PRO A 673 68.42 -34.72 -1.90
CA PRO A 673 67.10 -34.41 -2.52
C PRO A 673 66.96 -34.72 -4.04
N CYS A 674 65.72 -34.78 -4.56
CA CYS A 674 65.26 -34.33 -5.92
C CYS A 674 65.91 -34.97 -7.20
N PRO A 675 65.48 -34.65 -8.45
CA PRO A 675 64.38 -33.80 -8.98
C PRO A 675 63.27 -34.67 -9.67
N GLY A 676 62.32 -34.23 -10.51
CA GLY A 676 61.86 -32.93 -11.05
C GLY A 676 60.69 -33.14 -12.05
N ARG A 677 59.78 -32.16 -12.22
CA ARG A 677 58.64 -32.19 -13.17
C ARG A 677 59.05 -31.97 -14.63
N PRO A 678 58.25 -32.41 -15.61
CA PRO A 678 57.35 -31.47 -16.32
C PRO A 678 55.83 -31.75 -16.13
N ASP A 679 54.95 -31.41 -17.09
CA ASP A 679 53.49 -31.21 -16.88
C ASP A 679 52.65 -31.30 -18.21
N ARG A 680 51.31 -31.08 -18.15
CA ARG A 680 50.31 -30.97 -19.26
C ARG A 680 49.96 -32.25 -20.10
N PRO A 681 48.88 -32.28 -20.95
CA PRO A 681 47.82 -31.29 -21.25
C PRO A 681 46.33 -31.80 -21.28
N SER A 682 45.40 -30.85 -21.50
CA SER A 682 44.17 -30.90 -22.35
C SER A 682 42.96 -31.84 -22.13
N ASN A 683 41.77 -31.22 -22.31
CA ASN A 683 40.51 -31.70 -22.94
C ASN A 683 39.60 -32.76 -22.28
N GLY A 684 38.42 -32.30 -21.84
CA GLY A 684 37.20 -32.43 -22.67
C GLY A 684 36.24 -33.62 -22.46
N ALA A 685 35.06 -33.32 -21.88
CA ALA A 685 33.81 -34.11 -21.92
C ALA A 685 33.84 -35.48 -21.17
N SER A 686 32.75 -36.11 -20.69
CA SER A 686 31.30 -35.89 -20.87
C SER A 686 30.49 -36.29 -19.62
N SER A 687 29.25 -35.80 -19.55
CA SER A 687 28.03 -36.48 -19.05
C SER A 687 27.88 -37.02 -17.61
N SER A 688 26.72 -36.65 -17.05
CA SER A 688 25.78 -37.47 -16.25
C SER A 688 25.63 -37.23 -14.74
N SER A 689 24.36 -36.96 -14.38
CA SER A 689 23.63 -37.41 -13.18
C SER A 689 24.21 -37.21 -11.76
N SER A 690 23.64 -36.18 -11.12
CA SER A 690 22.89 -36.27 -9.85
C SER A 690 23.60 -36.62 -8.51
N CYS A 691 23.57 -35.61 -7.65
CA CYS A 691 23.09 -35.63 -6.25
C CYS A 691 23.94 -36.30 -5.14
N SER A 692 23.70 -35.81 -3.92
CA SER A 692 24.41 -36.10 -2.66
C SER A 692 25.85 -35.54 -2.59
N SER A 693 26.40 -35.16 -1.44
CA SER A 693 25.91 -35.27 -0.06
C SER A 693 26.36 -34.07 0.78
N SER A 694 25.57 -33.72 1.80
CA SER A 694 25.95 -32.72 2.81
C SER A 694 26.74 -33.38 3.94
N SER A 695 28.05 -33.13 4.01
CA SER A 695 28.88 -33.39 5.19
C SER A 695 29.70 -32.14 5.50
N GLN A 696 29.22 -31.34 6.46
CA GLN A 696 29.95 -30.16 6.93
C GLN A 696 31.22 -30.58 7.68
N ALA A 697 32.35 -30.56 6.98
CA ALA A 697 33.65 -30.48 7.64
C ALA A 697 33.80 -29.13 8.35
N THR A 698 34.36 -29.13 9.56
CA THR A 698 34.70 -27.91 10.30
C THR A 698 36.11 -27.44 9.93
N PRO A 699 36.30 -26.20 9.45
CA PRO A 699 37.62 -25.59 9.40
C PRO A 699 37.86 -24.81 10.70
N ARG A 700 38.87 -25.21 11.47
CA ARG A 700 39.38 -24.43 12.61
C ARG A 700 40.09 -23.19 12.09
N LEU A 701 39.77 -22.01 12.63
CA LEU A 701 40.56 -20.79 12.40
C LEU A 701 41.88 -20.85 13.21
N PRO A 702 43.03 -20.43 12.66
CA PRO A 702 44.30 -20.41 13.39
C PRO A 702 44.33 -19.34 14.49
N LEU A 703 44.88 -19.72 15.64
CA LEU A 703 45.07 -18.83 16.79
C LEU A 703 46.41 -18.06 16.64
N ALA A 704 46.39 -16.89 15.99
CA ALA A 704 47.58 -16.06 15.80
C ALA A 704 47.26 -14.55 15.82
N ALA A 705 46.78 -14.06 16.96
CA ALA A 705 46.53 -12.63 17.20
C ALA A 705 46.83 -12.25 18.66
N LEU A 706 48.07 -12.49 19.09
CA LEU A 706 48.58 -12.11 20.42
C LEU A 706 50.11 -11.93 20.39
N GLN A 707 50.59 -10.77 19.92
CA GLN A 707 51.86 -10.14 20.32
C GLN A 707 52.09 -8.81 19.60
N GLY A 708 52.73 -7.86 20.29
CA GLY A 708 53.39 -6.69 19.69
C GLY A 708 52.51 -5.47 19.46
N GLY A 709 52.48 -4.55 20.43
CA GLY A 709 52.14 -3.14 20.15
C GLY A 709 53.41 -2.33 19.94
N ALA A 710 53.37 -1.37 19.02
CA ALA A 710 54.32 -0.27 18.90
C ALA A 710 53.55 0.96 18.39
N GLU A 711 53.72 2.10 19.07
CA GLU A 711 53.14 3.37 18.65
C GLU A 711 53.92 3.94 17.48
N VAL A 712 53.24 4.32 16.40
CA VAL A 712 53.72 5.32 15.45
C VAL A 712 52.55 6.24 15.10
N ASP A 713 52.75 7.52 15.36
CA ASP A 713 51.80 8.59 15.12
C ASP A 713 51.91 9.08 13.65
N ARG A 714 50.80 9.05 12.89
CA ARG A 714 50.52 9.99 11.75
C ARG A 714 49.19 9.76 11.00
N ASP A 715 48.55 10.89 10.75
CA ASP A 715 47.56 11.26 9.72
C ASP A 715 46.11 10.71 9.74
N PRO A 716 45.08 11.57 9.86
CA PRO A 716 43.65 11.20 9.78
C PRO A 716 43.18 11.10 8.32
N GLY A 717 43.76 10.18 7.55
CA GLY A 717 43.67 10.18 6.08
C GLY A 717 43.33 8.85 5.38
N MET A 718 43.04 7.76 6.10
CA MET A 718 42.55 6.52 5.48
C MET A 718 41.43 5.86 6.28
N GLY A 719 40.42 5.36 5.56
CA GLY A 719 39.34 4.59 6.15
C GLY A 719 39.87 3.29 6.77
N ALA A 720 39.50 3.02 8.02
CA ALA A 720 39.74 1.73 8.65
C ALA A 720 39.16 0.61 7.76
N PRO A 721 39.79 -0.58 7.69
CA PRO A 721 39.33 -1.66 6.82
C PRO A 721 37.87 -1.98 7.10
N ALA A 722 37.04 -1.90 6.07
CA ALA A 722 35.68 -2.39 6.13
C ALA A 722 35.73 -3.91 6.37
N CYS A 723 35.64 -4.34 7.62
CA CYS A 723 35.11 -5.66 7.93
C CYS A 723 33.60 -5.56 7.71
N GLU A 724 33.24 -5.73 6.43
CA GLU A 724 31.97 -5.30 5.85
C GLU A 724 30.76 -5.81 6.64
N ARG A 725 29.74 -4.95 6.74
CA ARG A 725 28.46 -5.23 7.40
C ARG A 725 27.86 -6.56 6.92
N GLU A 726 28.09 -6.89 5.66
CA GLU A 726 27.65 -8.06 4.93
C GLU A 726 28.25 -9.35 5.53
N VAL A 727 29.52 -9.32 5.94
CA VAL A 727 30.19 -10.42 6.66
C VAL A 727 29.55 -10.60 8.03
N TRP A 728 29.36 -9.52 8.79
CA TRP A 728 28.73 -9.59 10.11
C TRP A 728 27.27 -10.06 10.07
N VAL A 729 26.46 -9.60 9.11
CA VAL A 729 25.09 -10.12 8.93
C VAL A 729 25.11 -11.59 8.50
N SER A 730 26.11 -12.03 7.73
CA SER A 730 26.29 -13.45 7.39
C SER A 730 26.64 -14.29 8.63
N VAL A 731 27.55 -13.82 9.49
CA VAL A 731 27.84 -14.45 10.79
C VAL A 731 26.59 -14.49 11.68
N PHE A 732 25.85 -13.38 11.76
CA PHE A 732 24.60 -13.29 12.53
C PHE A 732 23.50 -14.21 12.00
N SER A 733 23.54 -14.66 10.74
CA SER A 733 22.56 -15.61 10.19
C SER A 733 22.63 -17.01 10.83
N TYR A 734 23.76 -17.35 11.46
CA TYR A 734 23.94 -18.59 12.22
C TYR A 734 23.48 -18.50 13.69
N LEU A 735 23.11 -17.30 14.17
CA LEU A 735 22.70 -17.07 15.56
C LEU A 735 21.21 -17.32 15.77
N SER A 736 20.82 -17.76 16.98
CA SER A 736 19.40 -17.86 17.31
C SER A 736 18.78 -16.46 17.49
N ARG A 737 17.44 -16.36 17.40
CA ARG A 737 16.72 -15.10 17.68
C ARG A 737 16.96 -14.56 19.10
N ALA A 738 17.29 -15.44 20.06
CA ALA A 738 17.65 -15.03 21.41
C ALA A 738 19.05 -14.38 21.42
N ASP A 739 20.03 -15.03 20.78
CA ASP A 739 21.41 -14.54 20.69
C ASP A 739 21.49 -13.24 19.90
N LEU A 740 20.68 -13.09 18.83
CA LEU A 740 20.52 -11.82 18.12
C LEU A 740 20.04 -10.68 19.04
N CYS A 741 19.13 -10.96 19.99
CA CYS A 741 18.70 -9.96 20.96
C CYS A 741 19.82 -9.60 21.97
N VAL A 742 20.75 -10.52 22.25
CA VAL A 742 21.95 -10.26 23.06
C VAL A 742 22.97 -9.45 22.25
N CYS A 743 23.22 -9.80 20.99
CA CYS A 743 24.09 -9.04 20.08
C CYS A 743 23.61 -7.59 19.88
N MET A 744 22.28 -7.36 19.85
CA MET A 744 21.68 -6.02 19.82
C MET A 744 22.04 -5.13 21.04
N ALA A 745 22.55 -5.69 22.13
CA ALA A 745 22.99 -4.96 23.32
C ALA A 745 24.49 -4.63 23.34
N VAL A 746 25.28 -5.16 22.39
CA VAL A 746 26.75 -5.01 22.38
C VAL A 746 27.19 -3.60 21.98
N CYS A 747 26.69 -3.07 20.85
CA CYS A 747 27.00 -1.71 20.41
C CYS A 747 25.92 -1.17 19.43
N LYS A 748 25.95 0.14 19.15
CA LYS A 748 25.01 0.79 18.22
C LYS A 748 25.05 0.20 16.80
N SER A 749 26.21 -0.23 16.31
CA SER A 749 26.36 -0.83 14.98
C SER A 749 25.75 -2.24 14.93
N TRP A 750 26.07 -3.10 15.90
CA TRP A 750 25.47 -4.44 16.01
C TRP A 750 23.96 -4.36 16.22
N HIS A 751 23.46 -3.39 16.99
CA HIS A 751 22.03 -3.10 17.10
C HIS A 751 21.39 -2.86 15.73
N LYS A 752 21.99 -2.01 14.88
CA LYS A 752 21.50 -1.73 13.52
C LYS A 752 21.60 -2.95 12.60
N TRP A 753 22.70 -3.71 12.67
CA TRP A 753 22.93 -4.88 11.79
C TRP A 753 22.07 -6.09 12.17
N CYS A 754 21.90 -6.37 13.46
CA CYS A 754 21.00 -7.44 13.92
C CYS A 754 19.52 -7.17 13.63
N LEU A 755 19.14 -5.96 13.20
CA LEU A 755 17.78 -5.63 12.73
C LEU A 755 17.58 -5.94 11.22
N ASP A 756 18.59 -6.43 10.50
CA ASP A 756 18.48 -6.79 9.08
C ASP A 756 17.36 -7.82 8.85
N LYS A 757 16.47 -7.52 7.91
CA LYS A 757 15.29 -8.34 7.55
C LYS A 757 15.63 -9.80 7.22
N ARG A 758 16.83 -10.09 6.72
CA ARG A 758 17.30 -11.45 6.43
C ARG A 758 17.34 -12.34 7.69
N LEU A 759 17.66 -11.75 8.83
CA LEU A 759 17.78 -12.43 10.13
C LEU A 759 16.41 -12.73 10.79
N TRP A 760 15.35 -12.05 10.34
CA TRP A 760 14.02 -12.11 10.95
C TRP A 760 12.94 -12.61 9.99
N SER A 761 13.33 -13.44 9.02
CA SER A 761 12.45 -14.04 8.00
C SER A 761 11.18 -14.68 8.58
N ARG A 762 11.27 -15.29 9.76
CA ARG A 762 10.13 -15.75 10.57
C ARG A 762 10.17 -15.13 11.97
N ILE A 763 9.03 -14.60 12.42
CA ILE A 763 8.79 -14.20 13.80
C ILE A 763 7.66 -15.06 14.38
N ASP A 764 7.89 -15.61 15.58
CA ASP A 764 6.94 -16.43 16.30
C ASP A 764 6.59 -15.78 17.63
N LEU A 765 5.32 -15.46 17.79
CA LEU A 765 4.73 -14.87 18.99
C LEU A 765 3.56 -15.72 19.50
N SER A 766 3.47 -16.98 19.08
CA SER A 766 2.39 -17.88 19.49
C SER A 766 2.28 -18.00 21.01
N ILE A 767 1.06 -18.18 21.50
CA ILE A 767 0.73 -18.39 22.94
C ILE A 767 1.07 -17.17 23.85
N LYS A 768 1.54 -16.04 23.28
CA LYS A 768 1.79 -14.81 24.05
C LYS A 768 0.47 -14.16 24.50
N ARG A 769 0.35 -13.95 25.82
CA ARG A 769 -0.88 -13.42 26.46
C ARG A 769 -1.23 -11.98 26.08
N THR A 770 -0.23 -11.16 25.75
CA THR A 770 -0.38 -9.77 25.32
C THR A 770 0.76 -9.38 24.37
N ILE A 771 0.50 -8.48 23.43
CA ILE A 771 1.50 -7.91 22.53
C ILE A 771 1.64 -6.41 22.85
N THR A 772 2.85 -5.98 23.23
CA THR A 772 3.11 -4.58 23.61
C THR A 772 3.32 -3.68 22.38
N PRO A 773 3.09 -2.35 22.48
CA PRO A 773 3.39 -1.42 21.38
C PRO A 773 4.85 -1.47 20.92
N GLN A 774 5.79 -1.70 21.84
CA GLN A 774 7.21 -1.89 21.54
C GLN A 774 7.45 -3.18 20.75
N ALA A 775 6.76 -4.27 21.08
CA ALA A 775 6.83 -5.52 20.31
C ALA A 775 6.27 -5.31 18.89
N LEU A 776 5.11 -4.66 18.73
CA LEU A 776 4.55 -4.36 17.41
C LEU A 776 5.51 -3.50 16.56
N THR A 777 6.08 -2.44 17.15
CA THR A 777 7.09 -1.60 16.49
C THR A 777 8.34 -2.40 16.10
N GLY A 778 8.77 -3.30 16.98
CA GLY A 778 9.88 -4.20 16.73
C GLY A 778 9.63 -5.26 15.65
N ILE A 779 8.38 -5.66 15.40
CA ILE A 779 8.02 -6.53 14.27
C ILE A 779 8.12 -5.73 12.97
N ILE A 780 7.54 -4.53 12.94
CA ILE A 780 7.54 -3.64 11.76
C ILE A 780 8.96 -3.24 11.36
N LYS A 781 9.84 -2.91 12.30
CA LYS A 781 11.26 -2.61 11.98
C LYS A 781 12.03 -3.80 11.39
N ARG A 782 11.56 -5.04 11.59
CA ARG A 782 12.22 -6.28 11.15
C ARG A 782 11.65 -6.90 9.87
N GLN A 783 10.45 -6.50 9.45
CA GLN A 783 9.81 -6.92 8.19
C GLN A 783 9.82 -8.45 7.92
N PRO A 784 9.24 -9.28 8.81
CA PRO A 784 9.18 -10.73 8.61
C PRO A 784 8.39 -11.16 7.37
N LEU A 785 8.81 -12.26 6.75
CA LEU A 785 8.07 -12.96 5.68
C LEU A 785 6.99 -13.90 6.25
N ILE A 786 7.25 -14.47 7.44
CA ILE A 786 6.37 -15.39 8.16
C ILE A 786 6.10 -14.83 9.55
N LEU A 787 4.82 -14.66 9.91
CA LEU A 787 4.39 -14.18 11.22
C LEU A 787 3.42 -15.16 11.87
N ASP A 788 3.81 -15.72 13.02
CA ASP A 788 2.98 -16.61 13.82
C ASP A 788 2.41 -15.87 15.03
N LEU A 789 1.09 -15.74 15.05
CA LEU A 789 0.28 -15.11 16.10
C LEU A 789 -0.73 -16.11 16.70
N SER A 790 -0.51 -17.43 16.51
CA SER A 790 -1.43 -18.47 16.93
C SER A 790 -1.66 -18.45 18.45
N TRP A 791 -2.91 -18.51 18.89
CA TRP A 791 -3.33 -18.43 20.30
C TRP A 791 -2.86 -17.17 21.03
N THR A 792 -2.72 -16.04 20.31
CA THR A 792 -2.41 -14.73 20.91
C THR A 792 -3.64 -13.87 21.10
N ASN A 793 -3.67 -13.09 22.18
CA ASN A 793 -4.69 -12.06 22.37
C ASN A 793 -4.29 -10.76 21.64
N ILE A 794 -4.40 -10.80 20.32
CA ILE A 794 -4.25 -9.62 19.45
C ILE A 794 -5.63 -9.02 19.16
N SER A 795 -5.74 -7.68 19.13
CA SER A 795 -6.98 -6.98 18.73
C SER A 795 -7.00 -6.61 17.25
N LYS A 796 -8.20 -6.38 16.68
CA LYS A 796 -8.39 -5.91 15.29
C LYS A 796 -7.48 -4.73 14.91
N LYS A 797 -7.35 -3.75 15.81
CA LYS A 797 -6.49 -2.58 15.58
C LYS A 797 -5.02 -2.95 15.50
N GLN A 798 -4.53 -3.85 16.37
CA GLN A 798 -3.14 -4.28 16.37
C GLN A 798 -2.81 -5.14 15.14
N LEU A 799 -3.69 -6.07 14.75
CA LEU A 799 -3.49 -6.86 13.53
C LEU A 799 -3.54 -5.95 12.28
N GLY A 800 -4.51 -5.05 12.20
CA GLY A 800 -4.60 -4.04 11.14
C GLY A 800 -3.36 -3.14 11.03
N TRP A 801 -2.78 -2.76 12.18
CA TRP A 801 -1.56 -1.95 12.25
C TRP A 801 -0.31 -2.70 11.76
N LEU A 802 -0.26 -4.01 11.97
CA LEU A 802 0.81 -4.89 11.46
C LEU A 802 0.66 -5.14 9.96
N ILE A 803 -0.49 -5.63 9.48
CA ILE A 803 -0.66 -6.00 8.07
C ILE A 803 -0.45 -4.82 7.14
N GLY A 804 -0.97 -3.63 7.49
CA GLY A 804 -0.78 -2.40 6.71
C GLY A 804 0.64 -1.80 6.79
N ARG A 805 1.58 -2.43 7.51
CA ARG A 805 3.00 -2.03 7.60
C ARG A 805 3.98 -3.19 7.33
N LEU A 806 3.48 -4.33 6.85
CA LEU A 806 4.27 -5.51 6.52
C LEU A 806 4.02 -5.94 5.06
N PRO A 807 4.38 -5.10 4.06
CA PRO A 807 4.14 -5.38 2.65
C PRO A 807 4.84 -6.65 2.13
N GLY A 808 5.91 -7.10 2.82
CA GLY A 808 6.63 -8.34 2.49
C GLY A 808 6.06 -9.61 3.13
N LEU A 809 5.02 -9.53 3.97
CA LEU A 809 4.46 -10.68 4.67
C LEU A 809 3.77 -11.64 3.70
N LYS A 810 4.18 -12.91 3.71
CA LYS A 810 3.64 -13.96 2.83
C LYS A 810 2.86 -15.02 3.60
N ASP A 811 3.32 -15.41 4.78
CA ASP A 811 2.71 -16.48 5.56
C ASP A 811 2.26 -15.95 6.93
N LEU A 812 0.96 -16.06 7.21
CA LEU A 812 0.34 -15.54 8.44
C LEU A 812 -0.40 -16.66 9.18
N MET A 813 -0.06 -16.87 10.46
CA MET A 813 -0.71 -17.88 11.30
C MET A 813 -1.51 -17.22 12.42
N LEU A 814 -2.80 -17.53 12.47
CA LEU A 814 -3.80 -16.96 13.37
C LEU A 814 -4.66 -18.08 14.01
N SER A 815 -4.12 -19.30 14.13
CA SER A 815 -4.86 -20.43 14.73
C SER A 815 -5.35 -20.06 16.14
N GLY A 816 -6.60 -20.38 16.48
CA GLY A 816 -7.17 -20.05 17.79
C GLY A 816 -7.36 -18.54 18.08
N CYS A 817 -7.18 -17.66 17.11
CA CYS A 817 -7.56 -16.24 17.23
C CYS A 817 -9.07 -16.05 16.99
N SER A 818 -9.67 -14.99 17.50
CA SER A 818 -11.09 -14.69 17.26
C SER A 818 -11.34 -13.89 15.98
N TRP A 819 -12.49 -14.13 15.36
CA TRP A 819 -12.93 -13.41 14.16
C TRP A 819 -12.91 -11.89 14.32
N SER A 820 -13.22 -11.39 15.52
CA SER A 820 -13.16 -9.96 15.85
C SER A 820 -11.82 -9.35 15.42
N SER A 821 -10.71 -10.08 15.60
CA SER A 821 -9.38 -9.64 15.21
C SER A 821 -9.03 -10.03 13.78
N ILE A 822 -9.35 -11.26 13.34
CA ILE A 822 -9.09 -11.76 11.98
C ILE A 822 -9.77 -10.89 10.91
N SER A 823 -10.93 -10.30 11.21
CA SER A 823 -11.64 -9.35 10.34
C SER A 823 -10.87 -8.05 10.03
N ALA A 824 -9.64 -7.87 10.53
CA ALA A 824 -8.69 -6.88 10.02
C ALA A 824 -8.21 -7.23 8.59
N LEU A 825 -8.13 -8.51 8.24
CA LEU A 825 -7.67 -9.00 6.93
C LEU A 825 -8.65 -8.66 5.78
N SER A 826 -9.92 -8.38 6.09
CA SER A 826 -10.91 -7.84 5.14
C SER A 826 -10.62 -6.39 4.71
N SER A 827 -9.54 -5.76 5.19
CA SER A 827 -9.09 -4.44 4.74
C SER A 827 -8.33 -4.54 3.42
N SER A 828 -8.48 -3.54 2.54
CA SER A 828 -7.65 -3.40 1.32
C SER A 828 -6.14 -3.25 1.61
N SER A 829 -5.76 -2.95 2.86
CA SER A 829 -4.37 -2.89 3.34
C SER A 829 -3.76 -4.27 3.66
N CYS A 830 -4.43 -5.38 3.34
CA CYS A 830 -3.90 -6.72 3.56
C CYS A 830 -2.84 -7.06 2.48
N PRO A 831 -1.65 -7.57 2.84
CA PRO A 831 -0.67 -8.03 1.85
C PRO A 831 -1.16 -9.30 1.14
N LEU A 832 -0.58 -9.58 -0.04
CA LEU A 832 -0.90 -10.76 -0.85
C LEU A 832 -0.31 -12.03 -0.24
N LEU A 833 -1.06 -12.63 0.69
CA LEU A 833 -0.65 -13.82 1.41
C LEU A 833 -0.56 -15.06 0.50
N ARG A 834 0.52 -15.81 0.70
CA ARG A 834 0.78 -17.14 0.14
C ARG A 834 0.24 -18.26 1.04
N SER A 835 0.31 -18.08 2.36
CA SER A 835 -0.28 -19.00 3.32
C SER A 835 -1.05 -18.28 4.43
N LEU A 836 -2.22 -18.83 4.75
CA LEU A 836 -3.07 -18.37 5.85
C LEU A 836 -3.54 -19.57 6.68
N ASP A 837 -3.37 -19.46 8.00
CA ASP A 837 -3.80 -20.47 8.96
C ASP A 837 -4.83 -19.88 9.93
N LEU A 838 -6.06 -20.40 9.83
CA LEU A 838 -7.22 -20.05 10.66
C LEU A 838 -7.70 -21.25 11.50
N ARG A 839 -6.85 -22.27 11.70
CA ARG A 839 -7.25 -23.52 12.37
C ARG A 839 -7.79 -23.24 13.79
N PHE A 840 -8.95 -23.80 14.12
CA PHE A 840 -9.65 -23.57 15.39
C PHE A 840 -9.89 -22.09 15.73
N ALA A 841 -9.94 -21.19 14.74
CA ALA A 841 -10.26 -19.78 14.97
C ALA A 841 -11.70 -19.59 15.47
N ASP A 842 -11.86 -18.78 16.51
CA ASP A 842 -13.14 -18.59 17.19
C ASP A 842 -14.07 -17.68 16.39
N GLY A 843 -15.31 -18.13 16.17
CA GLY A 843 -16.33 -17.38 15.44
C GLY A 843 -16.13 -17.29 13.91
N VAL A 844 -15.29 -18.14 13.30
CA VAL A 844 -15.10 -18.17 11.84
C VAL A 844 -15.97 -19.26 11.20
N LYS A 845 -16.96 -18.84 10.39
CA LYS A 845 -17.85 -19.71 9.60
C LYS A 845 -17.90 -19.24 8.13
N ASP A 846 -18.70 -19.91 7.29
CA ASP A 846 -18.84 -19.62 5.85
C ASP A 846 -19.06 -18.12 5.51
N SER A 847 -19.85 -17.39 6.32
CA SER A 847 -20.09 -15.96 6.09
C SER A 847 -18.86 -15.10 6.39
N GLN A 848 -18.06 -15.45 7.39
CA GLN A 848 -16.82 -14.74 7.72
C GLN A 848 -15.72 -15.01 6.68
N ILE A 849 -15.65 -16.23 6.14
CA ILE A 849 -14.76 -16.54 5.01
C ILE A 849 -15.20 -15.75 3.75
N ARG A 850 -16.50 -15.57 3.53
CA ARG A 850 -17.01 -14.69 2.46
C ARG A 850 -16.59 -13.23 2.67
N ASP A 851 -16.73 -12.68 3.88
CA ASP A 851 -16.28 -11.32 4.22
C ASP A 851 -14.75 -11.11 4.06
N LEU A 852 -13.97 -12.20 4.09
CA LEU A 852 -12.52 -12.19 3.87
C LEU A 852 -12.16 -12.26 2.36
N VAL A 853 -12.90 -13.05 1.58
CA VAL A 853 -12.65 -13.28 0.16
C VAL A 853 -13.28 -12.20 -0.73
N THR A 854 -14.41 -11.65 -0.32
CA THR A 854 -15.22 -10.67 -1.06
C THR A 854 -15.65 -9.52 -0.13
N PRO A 855 -14.70 -8.74 0.43
CA PRO A 855 -15.04 -7.58 1.26
C PRO A 855 -15.84 -6.54 0.46
N PRO A 856 -16.83 -5.86 1.06
CA PRO A 856 -17.67 -4.89 0.36
C PRO A 856 -16.86 -3.66 -0.09
N GLY A 857 -16.98 -3.31 -1.37
CA GLY A 857 -16.25 -2.20 -1.99
C GLY A 857 -14.87 -2.59 -2.57
N CYS A 858 -14.73 -3.81 -3.12
CA CYS A 858 -13.53 -4.27 -3.80
C CYS A 858 -13.85 -4.92 -5.16
N ASP A 859 -13.11 -4.56 -6.20
CA ASP A 859 -13.39 -4.86 -7.62
C ASP A 859 -13.18 -6.33 -8.03
N ASN A 860 -14.09 -7.23 -7.62
CA ASN A 860 -14.20 -8.64 -8.08
C ASN A 860 -12.93 -9.54 -7.95
N ARG A 861 -11.78 -8.98 -7.55
CA ARG A 861 -10.45 -9.62 -7.46
C ARG A 861 -10.13 -9.87 -5.99
N SER A 862 -10.15 -11.14 -5.58
CA SER A 862 -9.88 -11.55 -4.20
C SER A 862 -8.45 -11.22 -3.76
N GLN A 863 -8.32 -10.73 -2.53
CA GLN A 863 -7.02 -10.53 -1.86
C GLN A 863 -6.25 -11.85 -1.67
N LEU A 864 -6.95 -12.99 -1.70
CA LEU A 864 -6.38 -14.32 -1.53
C LEU A 864 -6.05 -15.02 -2.87
N ARG A 865 -5.97 -14.28 -4.00
CA ARG A 865 -5.68 -14.86 -5.33
C ARG A 865 -4.32 -15.57 -5.43
N SER A 866 -3.36 -15.19 -4.59
CA SER A 866 -2.00 -15.77 -4.51
C SER A 866 -1.88 -16.85 -3.43
N MET A 867 -3.00 -17.28 -2.84
CA MET A 867 -3.02 -18.31 -1.81
C MET A 867 -2.57 -19.65 -2.38
N GLN A 868 -1.54 -20.24 -1.77
CA GLN A 868 -1.01 -21.57 -2.11
C GLN A 868 -1.26 -22.58 -0.97
N TRP A 869 -1.33 -22.12 0.28
CA TRP A 869 -1.59 -23.01 1.43
C TRP A 869 -2.59 -22.43 2.42
N PHE A 870 -3.83 -22.92 2.37
CA PHE A 870 -4.93 -22.49 3.23
C PHE A 870 -5.28 -23.56 4.26
N ARG A 871 -5.31 -23.18 5.55
CA ARG A 871 -5.57 -24.11 6.67
C ARG A 871 -6.79 -23.67 7.46
N LEU A 872 -7.84 -24.49 7.41
CA LEU A 872 -9.19 -24.25 7.96
C LEU A 872 -9.64 -25.33 8.96
N SER A 873 -8.71 -26.16 9.44
CA SER A 873 -8.99 -27.25 10.38
C SER A 873 -9.86 -26.84 11.57
N GLY A 874 -10.88 -27.65 11.87
CA GLY A 874 -11.75 -27.48 13.03
C GLY A 874 -12.73 -26.30 12.96
N LEU A 875 -13.01 -25.77 11.76
CA LEU A 875 -13.99 -24.71 11.54
C LEU A 875 -15.36 -25.26 11.10
N GLU A 876 -16.43 -24.50 11.37
CA GLU A 876 -17.78 -24.76 10.88
C GLU A 876 -17.96 -24.21 9.46
N ILE A 877 -17.34 -24.89 8.48
CA ILE A 877 -17.40 -24.54 7.05
C ILE A 877 -18.11 -25.62 6.23
N SER A 878 -18.79 -25.20 5.17
CA SER A 878 -19.56 -26.05 4.25
C SER A 878 -19.09 -25.91 2.80
N ASP A 879 -19.80 -26.56 1.88
CA ASP A 879 -19.70 -26.39 0.42
C ASP A 879 -19.66 -24.92 -0.02
N SER A 880 -20.28 -24.01 0.75
CA SER A 880 -20.27 -22.57 0.50
C SER A 880 -18.85 -22.00 0.50
N THR A 881 -18.01 -22.36 1.48
CA THR A 881 -16.60 -21.96 1.54
C THR A 881 -15.81 -22.55 0.38
N LEU A 882 -16.05 -23.80 -0.01
CA LEU A 882 -15.30 -24.44 -1.10
C LEU A 882 -15.60 -23.81 -2.47
N ARG A 883 -16.85 -23.41 -2.72
CA ARG A 883 -17.20 -22.61 -3.93
C ARG A 883 -16.42 -21.30 -3.99
N LEU A 884 -16.20 -20.63 -2.85
CA LEU A 884 -15.37 -19.42 -2.78
C LEU A 884 -13.89 -19.74 -3.04
N VAL A 885 -13.36 -20.82 -2.46
CA VAL A 885 -11.98 -21.27 -2.69
C VAL A 885 -11.72 -21.51 -4.18
N ILE A 886 -12.58 -22.29 -4.85
CA ILE A 886 -12.46 -22.60 -6.29
C ILE A 886 -12.48 -21.31 -7.14
N ARG A 887 -13.40 -20.38 -6.85
CA ARG A 887 -13.54 -19.13 -7.60
C ARG A 887 -12.40 -18.14 -7.39
N HIS A 888 -11.79 -18.12 -6.20
CA HIS A 888 -10.94 -17.00 -5.77
C HIS A 888 -9.50 -17.38 -5.39
N MET A 889 -9.12 -18.67 -5.39
CA MET A 889 -7.77 -19.15 -5.04
C MET A 889 -7.19 -20.08 -6.12
N PRO A 890 -6.99 -19.59 -7.36
CA PRO A 890 -6.58 -20.43 -8.50
C PRO A 890 -5.15 -20.99 -8.40
N GLN A 891 -4.34 -20.54 -7.44
CA GLN A 891 -2.97 -21.01 -7.19
C GLN A 891 -2.88 -21.98 -6.00
N LEU A 892 -4.01 -22.45 -5.45
CA LEU A 892 -4.02 -23.26 -4.24
C LEU A 892 -3.45 -24.66 -4.50
N THR A 893 -2.36 -25.00 -3.81
CA THR A 893 -1.72 -26.32 -3.90
C THR A 893 -1.95 -27.17 -2.66
N ARG A 894 -2.12 -26.55 -1.49
CA ARG A 894 -2.27 -27.26 -0.21
C ARG A 894 -3.49 -26.78 0.56
N LEU A 895 -4.35 -27.71 0.97
CA LEU A 895 -5.63 -27.41 1.60
C LEU A 895 -5.87 -28.32 2.82
N ASP A 896 -5.96 -27.72 4.00
CA ASP A 896 -6.27 -28.45 5.25
C ASP A 896 -7.70 -28.10 5.71
N LEU A 897 -8.57 -29.11 5.62
CA LEU A 897 -9.98 -29.10 5.97
C LEU A 897 -10.27 -30.11 7.10
N SER A 898 -9.25 -30.59 7.81
CA SER A 898 -9.41 -31.61 8.84
C SER A 898 -10.40 -31.19 9.94
N SER A 899 -11.14 -32.14 10.50
CA SER A 899 -12.17 -31.93 11.53
C SER A 899 -13.31 -30.97 11.16
N CYS A 900 -13.51 -30.63 9.88
CA CYS A 900 -14.64 -29.81 9.43
C CYS A 900 -15.91 -30.66 9.31
N ALA A 901 -16.72 -30.70 10.37
CA ALA A 901 -17.83 -31.64 10.55
C ALA A 901 -19.03 -31.47 9.58
N CYS A 902 -19.04 -30.41 8.77
CA CYS A 902 -20.10 -30.08 7.81
C CYS A 902 -19.75 -30.45 6.35
N LEU A 903 -18.53 -30.91 6.07
CA LEU A 903 -18.12 -31.33 4.72
C LEU A 903 -18.63 -32.74 4.40
N THR A 904 -19.08 -32.93 3.16
CA THR A 904 -19.71 -34.15 2.62
C THR A 904 -19.01 -34.58 1.32
N ASP A 905 -19.41 -35.71 0.74
CA ASP A 905 -18.85 -36.15 -0.55
C ASP A 905 -19.13 -35.14 -1.69
N ASN A 906 -20.21 -34.34 -1.58
CA ASN A 906 -20.48 -33.25 -2.52
C ASN A 906 -19.46 -32.12 -2.42
N SER A 907 -18.95 -31.82 -1.21
CA SER A 907 -17.85 -30.88 -0.98
C SER A 907 -16.62 -31.24 -1.81
N ILE A 908 -16.32 -32.54 -1.89
CA ILE A 908 -15.19 -33.10 -2.63
C ILE A 908 -15.49 -33.11 -4.14
N ASN A 909 -16.71 -33.50 -4.56
CA ASN A 909 -17.14 -33.41 -5.95
C ASN A 909 -16.99 -31.98 -6.53
N LEU A 910 -17.32 -30.95 -5.74
CA LEU A 910 -17.15 -29.55 -6.13
C LEU A 910 -15.67 -29.20 -6.36
N LEU A 911 -14.77 -29.57 -5.42
CA LEU A 911 -13.33 -29.31 -5.56
C LEU A 911 -12.71 -29.97 -6.78
N THR A 912 -13.21 -31.14 -7.20
CA THR A 912 -12.65 -31.93 -8.31
C THR A 912 -13.49 -31.90 -9.59
N ALA A 913 -14.49 -31.02 -9.67
CA ALA A 913 -15.37 -30.87 -10.83
C ALA A 913 -14.60 -30.44 -12.10
N VAL A 914 -15.18 -30.71 -13.27
CA VAL A 914 -14.68 -30.15 -14.54
C VAL A 914 -14.81 -28.62 -14.49
N GLY A 915 -13.76 -27.89 -14.86
CA GLY A 915 -13.70 -26.43 -14.72
C GLY A 915 -13.32 -25.91 -13.32
N SER A 916 -13.13 -26.78 -12.33
CA SER A 916 -12.60 -26.37 -11.02
C SER A 916 -11.11 -26.03 -11.10
N SER A 917 -10.73 -24.83 -10.66
CA SER A 917 -9.33 -24.37 -10.64
C SER A 917 -8.43 -25.29 -9.79
N THR A 918 -8.95 -25.81 -8.68
CA THR A 918 -8.20 -26.65 -7.74
C THR A 918 -7.87 -28.04 -8.28
N ARG A 919 -8.51 -28.47 -9.39
CA ARG A 919 -8.40 -29.84 -9.90
C ARG A 919 -6.98 -30.23 -10.33
N ASN A 920 -6.27 -29.29 -10.94
CA ASN A 920 -4.93 -29.50 -11.51
C ASN A 920 -3.82 -28.87 -10.64
N THR A 921 -4.17 -28.23 -9.53
CA THR A 921 -3.21 -27.51 -8.67
C THR A 921 -3.02 -28.14 -7.30
N LEU A 922 -4.04 -28.82 -6.74
CA LEU A 922 -3.94 -29.44 -5.42
C LEU A 922 -2.96 -30.63 -5.41
N THR A 923 -1.91 -30.50 -4.61
CA THR A 923 -0.91 -31.52 -4.31
C THR A 923 -1.13 -32.15 -2.94
N ASP A 924 -1.61 -31.37 -1.95
CA ASP A 924 -1.82 -31.85 -0.58
C ASP A 924 -3.24 -31.51 -0.12
N ILE A 925 -4.00 -32.52 0.28
CA ILE A 925 -5.31 -32.33 0.90
C ILE A 925 -5.41 -33.09 2.22
N ASN A 926 -5.77 -32.38 3.29
CA ASN A 926 -6.04 -33.00 4.59
C ASN A 926 -7.54 -32.93 4.89
N LEU A 927 -8.15 -34.10 5.00
CA LEU A 927 -9.57 -34.32 5.29
C LEU A 927 -9.76 -35.08 6.62
N ALA A 928 -8.69 -35.30 7.39
CA ALA A 928 -8.70 -36.13 8.58
C ALA A 928 -9.81 -35.73 9.58
N GLY A 929 -10.58 -36.71 10.08
CA GLY A 929 -11.70 -36.48 11.00
C GLY A 929 -12.98 -35.91 10.39
N CYS A 930 -13.10 -35.78 9.07
CA CYS A 930 -14.34 -35.39 8.40
C CYS A 930 -15.36 -36.54 8.41
N ASN A 931 -16.16 -36.62 9.48
CA ASN A 931 -17.02 -37.78 9.77
C ASN A 931 -18.18 -38.03 8.80
N ARG A 932 -18.51 -37.09 7.89
CA ARG A 932 -19.58 -37.23 6.88
C ARG A 932 -19.07 -37.59 5.49
N LEU A 933 -17.76 -37.83 5.32
CA LEU A 933 -17.20 -38.39 4.08
C LEU A 933 -17.39 -39.90 4.05
N THR A 934 -17.75 -40.42 2.87
CA THR A 934 -17.88 -41.86 2.59
C THR A 934 -16.89 -42.30 1.52
N ASP A 935 -16.81 -43.60 1.25
CA ASP A 935 -16.02 -44.16 0.13
C ASP A 935 -16.32 -43.51 -1.24
N THR A 936 -17.48 -42.86 -1.38
CA THR A 936 -17.83 -42.06 -2.57
C THR A 936 -16.86 -40.89 -2.80
N CYS A 937 -16.25 -40.31 -1.76
CA CYS A 937 -15.32 -39.18 -1.93
C CYS A 937 -14.07 -39.56 -2.75
N LEU A 938 -13.60 -40.80 -2.64
CA LEU A 938 -12.42 -41.28 -3.37
C LEU A 938 -12.66 -41.31 -4.89
N LYS A 939 -13.88 -41.65 -5.33
CA LYS A 939 -14.28 -41.59 -6.75
C LYS A 939 -14.14 -40.18 -7.33
N TYR A 940 -14.40 -39.16 -6.51
CA TYR A 940 -14.22 -37.75 -6.90
C TYR A 940 -12.75 -37.31 -6.82
N LEU A 941 -12.00 -37.72 -5.79
CA LEU A 941 -10.57 -37.42 -5.64
C LEU A 941 -9.71 -37.97 -6.78
N ARG A 942 -10.14 -39.06 -7.43
CA ARG A 942 -9.47 -39.66 -8.60
C ARG A 942 -9.33 -38.70 -9.79
N ARG A 943 -10.09 -37.60 -9.81
CA ARG A 943 -10.01 -36.56 -10.86
C ARG A 943 -8.85 -35.58 -10.66
N LEU A 944 -8.15 -35.62 -9.52
CA LEU A 944 -6.99 -34.77 -9.21
C LEU A 944 -5.71 -35.37 -9.83
N SER A 945 -5.10 -34.67 -10.77
CA SER A 945 -3.91 -35.16 -11.50
C SER A 945 -2.59 -35.03 -10.75
N CYS A 946 -2.53 -34.16 -9.74
CA CYS A 946 -1.29 -33.74 -9.08
C CYS A 946 -1.22 -34.15 -7.60
N ILE A 947 -2.19 -34.94 -7.11
CA ILE A 947 -2.26 -35.35 -5.72
C ILE A 947 -0.99 -36.09 -5.29
N SER A 948 -0.40 -35.66 -4.19
CA SER A 948 0.85 -36.19 -3.64
C SER A 948 0.71 -36.57 -2.16
N LEU A 949 -0.20 -35.91 -1.43
CA LEU A 949 -0.56 -36.27 -0.06
C LEU A 949 -2.07 -36.13 0.16
N LEU A 950 -2.71 -37.20 0.64
CA LEU A 950 -4.13 -37.27 0.98
C LEU A 950 -4.29 -37.91 2.36
N ASP A 951 -4.68 -37.10 3.35
CA ASP A 951 -4.90 -37.56 4.73
C ASP A 951 -6.41 -37.74 4.99
N LEU A 952 -6.83 -39.00 5.18
CA LEU A 952 -8.22 -39.39 5.49
C LEU A 952 -8.33 -40.04 6.89
N ARG A 953 -7.30 -39.94 7.73
CA ARG A 953 -7.28 -40.56 9.06
C ARG A 953 -8.45 -40.09 9.92
N GLY A 954 -9.09 -41.01 10.65
CA GLY A 954 -10.27 -40.69 11.47
C GLY A 954 -11.57 -40.40 10.71
N CYS A 955 -11.59 -40.42 9.36
CA CYS A 955 -12.86 -40.42 8.61
C CYS A 955 -13.54 -41.78 8.81
N ARG A 956 -14.67 -41.82 9.53
CA ARG A 956 -15.35 -43.09 9.86
C ARG A 956 -16.09 -43.72 8.68
N GLY A 957 -16.65 -42.92 7.77
CA GLY A 957 -17.38 -43.41 6.60
C GLY A 957 -16.50 -43.88 5.43
N VAL A 958 -15.19 -43.63 5.48
CA VAL A 958 -14.23 -44.10 4.47
C VAL A 958 -13.59 -45.39 4.96
N SER A 959 -13.72 -46.49 4.23
CA SER A 959 -13.13 -47.79 4.54
C SER A 959 -11.66 -47.87 4.08
N ARG A 960 -10.87 -48.67 4.80
CA ARG A 960 -9.48 -48.94 4.40
C ARG A 960 -9.40 -49.64 3.02
N LYS A 961 -10.32 -50.56 2.75
CA LYS A 961 -10.44 -51.27 1.46
C LYS A 961 -10.65 -50.31 0.29
N ALA A 962 -11.43 -49.25 0.46
CA ALA A 962 -11.61 -48.24 -0.58
C ALA A 962 -10.35 -47.39 -0.80
N CYS A 963 -9.58 -47.08 0.26
CA CYS A 963 -8.27 -46.44 0.12
C CYS A 963 -7.28 -47.32 -0.64
N GLU A 964 -7.27 -48.63 -0.38
CA GLU A 964 -6.42 -49.62 -1.08
C GLU A 964 -6.83 -49.76 -2.55
N ALA A 965 -8.13 -49.82 -2.86
CA ALA A 965 -8.64 -49.80 -4.24
C ALA A 965 -8.28 -48.50 -4.99
N PHE A 966 -8.44 -47.35 -4.33
CA PHE A 966 -8.06 -46.04 -4.87
C PHE A 966 -6.56 -45.94 -5.20
N ILE A 967 -5.69 -46.50 -4.34
CA ILE A 967 -4.25 -46.60 -4.61
C ILE A 967 -3.99 -47.49 -5.82
N SER A 968 -4.60 -48.67 -5.90
CA SER A 968 -4.43 -49.59 -7.04
C SER A 968 -4.83 -48.93 -8.37
N GLU A 969 -5.92 -48.17 -8.40
CA GLU A 969 -6.35 -47.41 -9.59
C GLU A 969 -5.41 -46.26 -9.97
N LEU A 970 -4.86 -45.53 -8.99
CA LEU A 970 -3.90 -44.44 -9.26
C LEU A 970 -2.48 -44.95 -9.59
N SER A 971 -2.12 -46.14 -9.12
CA SER A 971 -0.76 -46.69 -9.24
C SER A 971 -0.36 -47.07 -10.66
N VAL A 972 -1.30 -47.03 -11.61
CA VAL A 972 -1.05 -47.20 -13.05
C VAL A 972 -0.04 -46.17 -13.59
N ASN A 973 -0.02 -44.95 -13.02
CA ASN A 973 0.82 -43.85 -13.53
C ASN A 973 1.89 -43.34 -12.53
N THR A 974 1.80 -43.70 -11.25
CA THR A 974 2.63 -43.14 -10.17
C THR A 974 2.46 -43.97 -8.90
N LEU A 975 3.54 -44.36 -8.24
CA LEU A 975 3.46 -45.16 -7.01
C LEU A 975 2.92 -44.36 -5.81
N TYR A 976 2.02 -44.98 -5.03
CA TYR A 976 1.53 -44.44 -3.76
C TYR A 976 1.65 -45.49 -2.65
N CYS A 977 2.00 -45.07 -1.43
CA CYS A 977 1.91 -45.89 -0.23
C CYS A 977 0.68 -45.52 0.60
N LEU A 978 0.08 -46.54 1.21
CA LEU A 978 -0.83 -46.37 2.35
C LEU A 978 0.00 -46.45 3.63
N SER A 979 0.14 -45.31 4.31
CA SER A 979 0.72 -45.18 5.64
C SER A 979 -0.39 -44.94 6.68
N ASP A 980 -0.16 -45.33 7.93
CA ASP A 980 -1.23 -45.44 8.95
C ASP A 980 -2.48 -46.18 8.42
N GLU A 981 -3.65 -46.01 9.03
CA GLU A 981 -4.87 -46.67 8.51
C GLU A 981 -5.38 -46.05 7.19
N LYS A 982 -5.16 -44.74 6.96
CA LYS A 982 -5.80 -43.94 5.88
C LYS A 982 -4.99 -42.69 5.44
N LEU A 983 -3.65 -42.72 5.52
CA LEU A 983 -2.79 -41.63 5.00
C LEU A 983 -2.10 -42.07 3.71
N ILE A 984 -2.54 -41.51 2.58
CA ILE A 984 -2.06 -41.85 1.25
C ILE A 984 -0.99 -40.85 0.84
N GLN A 985 0.19 -41.34 0.47
CA GLN A 985 1.33 -40.51 0.05
C GLN A 985 1.91 -41.04 -1.25
N ARG A 986 2.26 -40.12 -2.16
CA ARG A 986 3.01 -40.44 -3.38
C ARG A 986 4.43 -40.84 -3.00
N ILE A 987 4.90 -41.95 -3.55
CA ILE A 987 6.30 -42.34 -3.52
C ILE A 987 6.94 -41.72 -4.77
N SER A 988 7.87 -40.79 -4.57
CA SER A 988 8.68 -40.13 -5.62
C SER A 988 10.14 -40.49 -5.45
#